data_AF-A0A0F3ML35-F1
#
_entry.id   AF-A0A0F3ML35-F1
#
_cell.length_a   1.000
_cell.length_b   1.000
_cell.length_c   1.000
_cell.angle_alpha   90.00
_cell.angle_beta   90.00
_cell.angle_gamma   90.00
#
_symmetry.space_group_name_H-M   'P 1'
#
loop_
_entity.id
_entity.type
_entity.pdbx_description
1 polymer ?
#
loop_
_entity_poly.entity_id
_entity_poly.type
_entity_poly.pdbx_seq_one_letter_code
_entity_poly.pdbx_strand_id
1 'polypeptide(L)'
;MNDNKLYLFKDRRFMPLFITQFCGCLNDNILKSALVILIVYKLADANLLLIVNAIFILPFIILAGIAGQIADKFEKSCLISIIKISEIAIIVLAIYGFHINNFMILLAAIGLMGVHSVFFGPLKYSMLSDQLCKSELLGANGYVEAGTFFAILLGNILGAIYITSPIVVILLMVVVAVSGLVSSFFIPKSRNYDLSLKINYNVLYEVLSIIKYSCSKNNVFLSILGISWFWFIGTVFLSQIPLLAKDTLGADENVANLFLAVFSIGIAIGSFGCNKLLDNEITTEYVFIAAIGISIFGIDLFFTSKMLSTVNSEHNQLSSIMFFLSENHNWRILFDLLAISIIGGLYVVPLYTVMQYFTAPSYRSRVVAANNLITSIFMIVSTIILSILFKLECSIPFIILFISLLNLVVAGYIYQFLPSVKIIPFVILRAIFKFIFDKFYRVEIHGLQNFINAGKRVVIIANHISYLDSAILTVYLPGKLIFAVNTYVAQKFWVKPFLTIVKVYFVDTSNAIAIRSLISEVKKNRKIVIFPEGRISITGSLMKIYEGPGMIADKSKAAILPIRIDGLQYTVFSKLEKRPKTTIFPKVKITILPPVRIRPLPELDFSDRRKFISHKLYDIMTEMIFRSSDYNQTIFHSLIDASRRYGANKLILQDITNNSLTYRQCLVRSFLLGRLLSNVISPGNYIGVMLPNSTTTTITLFACMAYNFIPTMINFTLGIKSIISSCRTVGINIICTSRLFIEKARLQELNYQLNKYFRIIYLEDLRSNLKFTTKIVCWLAGFFPRAYYSFINKNNNGNSRAIVLFTAGTEQAPKAVVLSHNNLLANKNQVSAVTDLSTSDIAFNALPMFHTFGLTGTILMVLSGVRTFLYPSPLDYRIIPEVIYDVGATIMFSTSTFLNNYAKYAHPYDFYSLRRIYAGAEKLRPETRELWFKKHGIKIFEGYGATEASPVISANTPMHDKPDTVGRIMPGLKYAALEVEGISNGKKLCIKGPNVMLGYILSSNPGVIVPPKVDGLGDRWYDTGDIVSIDEEGYITIKGRARRFAKIAGEMVSLVVIEDIATAIDKNGKHAAVCVDDEYKGEQIILCTDSNIVDQAKFARYILNSGLSKLYIPRDIIHVVEIPYFTTGKTDYVSVSIMVKDLLSVSVNKLDKT
;
A
#
# COMPACT_ATOMS: atom_id res chain seq x y z
N MET A 1 19.44 -5.09 -8.59
CA MET A 1 20.88 -4.87 -8.90
C MET A 1 21.53 -4.52 -7.59
N ASN A 2 22.56 -5.26 -7.19
CA ASN A 2 23.11 -5.27 -5.83
C ASN A 2 23.73 -3.91 -5.42
N ASP A 3 23.42 -3.49 -4.18
CA ASP A 3 23.86 -2.27 -3.46
C ASP A 3 25.37 -2.20 -3.14
N ASN A 4 26.25 -2.73 -4.00
CA ASN A 4 27.67 -2.79 -3.66
C ASN A 4 28.38 -1.46 -3.96
N LYS A 5 28.53 -0.63 -2.93
CA LYS A 5 29.03 0.76 -2.96
C LYS A 5 30.48 0.97 -3.42
N LEU A 6 31.22 -0.11 -3.71
CA LEU A 6 32.63 -0.07 -4.14
C LEU A 6 32.87 -0.92 -5.41
N TYR A 7 31.82 -1.17 -6.21
CA TYR A 7 31.92 -2.07 -7.36
C TYR A 7 32.95 -1.62 -8.41
N LEU A 8 33.12 -0.30 -8.61
CA LEU A 8 34.09 0.25 -9.58
C LEU A 8 35.56 0.00 -9.18
N PHE A 9 35.88 -0.11 -7.88
CA PHE A 9 37.25 -0.45 -7.44
C PHE A 9 37.63 -1.91 -7.74
N LYS A 10 36.66 -2.76 -8.08
CA LYS A 10 36.90 -4.12 -8.57
C LYS A 10 36.96 -4.19 -10.10
N ASP A 11 36.62 -3.11 -10.79
CA ASP A 11 36.59 -3.05 -12.25
C ASP A 11 37.96 -2.67 -12.80
N ARG A 12 38.50 -3.53 -13.68
CA ARG A 12 39.79 -3.33 -14.35
C ARG A 12 39.78 -2.10 -15.28
N ARG A 13 38.61 -1.61 -15.68
CA ARG A 13 38.45 -0.38 -16.47
C ARG A 13 38.67 0.89 -15.64
N PHE A 14 38.44 0.85 -14.33
CA PHE A 14 38.46 2.07 -13.50
C PHE A 14 39.66 2.11 -12.54
N MET A 15 39.92 1.01 -11.81
CA MET A 15 40.90 0.99 -10.72
C MET A 15 42.33 1.42 -11.14
N PRO A 16 42.91 0.94 -12.26
CA PRO A 16 44.24 1.37 -12.68
C PRO A 16 44.32 2.85 -13.03
N LEU A 17 43.26 3.40 -13.63
CA LEU A 17 43.18 4.82 -13.96
C LEU A 17 43.08 5.69 -12.71
N PHE A 18 42.27 5.26 -11.74
CA PHE A 18 42.13 5.94 -10.44
C PHE A 18 43.48 6.00 -9.69
N ILE A 19 44.19 4.87 -9.55
CA ILE A 19 45.49 4.84 -8.87
C ILE A 19 46.51 5.73 -9.59
N THR A 20 46.58 5.65 -10.92
CA THR A 20 47.49 6.48 -11.75
C THR A 20 47.24 7.97 -11.52
N GLN A 21 45.98 8.38 -11.47
CA GLN A 21 45.57 9.76 -11.24
C GLN A 21 45.79 10.22 -9.80
N PHE A 22 45.49 9.36 -8.82
CA PHE A 22 45.70 9.62 -7.40
C PHE A 22 47.20 9.84 -7.12
N CYS A 23 48.07 8.95 -7.58
CA CYS A 23 49.52 9.05 -7.41
C CYS A 23 50.08 10.30 -8.08
N GLY A 24 49.64 10.63 -9.30
CA GLY A 24 50.11 11.85 -9.98
C GLY A 24 49.74 13.11 -9.20
N CYS A 25 48.49 13.24 -8.79
CA CYS A 25 48.04 14.39 -8.01
C CYS A 25 48.74 14.48 -6.64
N LEU A 26 48.96 13.33 -5.99
CA LEU A 26 49.67 13.26 -4.71
C LEU A 26 51.11 13.78 -4.87
N ASN A 27 51.81 13.32 -5.89
CA ASN A 27 53.21 13.66 -6.14
C ASN A 27 53.40 15.13 -6.50
N ASP A 28 52.50 15.70 -7.34
CA ASP A 28 52.45 17.13 -7.65
C ASP A 28 52.41 17.97 -6.37
N ASN A 29 51.55 17.59 -5.41
CA ASN A 29 51.36 18.32 -4.17
C ASN A 29 52.50 18.08 -3.16
N ILE A 30 53.10 16.89 -3.11
CA ILE A 30 54.30 16.65 -2.28
C ILE A 30 55.44 17.54 -2.75
N LEU A 31 55.75 17.54 -4.05
CA LEU A 31 56.83 18.36 -4.62
C LEU A 31 56.59 19.85 -4.37
N LYS A 32 55.37 20.32 -4.68
CA LYS A 32 55.00 21.72 -4.51
C LYS A 32 55.10 22.16 -3.05
N SER A 33 54.51 21.39 -2.14
CA SER A 33 54.48 21.74 -0.72
C SER A 33 55.87 21.65 -0.06
N ALA A 34 56.68 20.64 -0.43
CA ALA A 34 58.08 20.57 0.01
C ALA A 34 58.89 21.78 -0.46
N LEU A 35 58.71 22.25 -1.70
CA LEU A 35 59.40 23.44 -2.19
C LEU A 35 58.91 24.72 -1.49
N VAL A 36 57.59 24.88 -1.36
CA VAL A 36 56.98 26.01 -0.65
C VAL A 36 57.56 26.14 0.76
N ILE A 37 57.69 25.02 1.45
CA ILE A 37 58.21 24.99 2.82
C ILE A 37 59.72 25.23 2.85
N LEU A 38 60.48 24.74 1.87
CA LEU A 38 61.89 25.10 1.71
C LEU A 38 62.07 26.62 1.51
N ILE A 39 61.22 27.28 0.73
CA ILE A 39 61.29 28.74 0.50
C ILE A 39 60.93 29.50 1.78
N VAL A 40 59.80 29.17 2.41
CA VAL A 40 59.29 29.87 3.59
C VAL A 40 60.30 29.83 4.73
N TYR A 41 60.89 28.67 5.01
CA TYR A 41 61.72 28.48 6.20
C TYR A 41 63.22 28.70 5.97
N LYS A 42 63.71 28.60 4.72
CA LYS A 42 65.14 28.71 4.41
C LYS A 42 65.52 30.01 3.68
N LEU A 43 64.60 30.60 2.92
CA LEU A 43 64.86 31.81 2.11
C LEU A 43 64.04 33.03 2.58
N ALA A 44 62.96 32.83 3.34
CA ALA A 44 62.13 33.89 3.93
C ALA A 44 61.62 34.97 2.96
N ASP A 45 61.36 34.61 1.70
CA ASP A 45 60.88 35.54 0.66
C ASP A 45 59.47 35.18 0.17
N ALA A 46 58.52 36.08 0.46
CA ALA A 46 57.11 35.96 0.09
C ALA A 46 56.87 36.10 -1.43
N ASN A 47 57.72 36.83 -2.16
CA ASN A 47 57.56 37.02 -3.60
C ASN A 47 57.89 35.74 -4.38
N LEU A 48 58.81 34.92 -3.86
CA LEU A 48 59.19 33.64 -4.44
C LEU A 48 58.04 32.61 -4.43
N LEU A 49 57.12 32.68 -3.46
CA LEU A 49 55.91 31.83 -3.42
C LEU A 49 54.93 32.12 -4.56
N LEU A 50 54.75 33.39 -4.92
CA LEU A 50 53.92 33.78 -6.06
C LEU A 50 54.49 33.26 -7.37
N ILE A 51 55.82 33.31 -7.51
CA ILE A 51 56.55 32.80 -8.69
C ILE A 51 56.37 31.29 -8.83
N VAL A 52 56.49 30.51 -7.74
CA VAL A 52 56.26 29.04 -7.77
C VAL A 52 54.85 28.70 -8.26
N ASN A 53 53.83 29.37 -7.71
CA ASN A 53 52.45 29.14 -8.11
C ASN A 53 52.21 29.53 -9.57
N ALA A 54 52.79 30.66 -10.01
CA ALA A 54 52.68 31.10 -11.40
C ALA A 54 53.36 30.12 -12.37
N ILE A 55 54.58 29.66 -12.07
CA ILE A 55 55.34 28.71 -12.91
C ILE A 55 54.59 27.38 -13.06
N PHE A 56 53.93 26.89 -12.01
CA PHE A 56 53.15 25.67 -12.08
C PHE A 56 51.88 25.82 -12.93
N ILE A 57 51.19 26.97 -12.85
CA ILE A 57 49.91 27.20 -13.55
C ILE A 57 50.13 27.64 -15.01
N LEU A 58 51.23 28.32 -15.31
CA LEU A 58 51.50 28.89 -16.64
C LEU A 58 51.40 27.87 -17.80
N PRO A 59 51.92 26.63 -17.68
CA PRO A 59 51.71 25.60 -18.71
C PRO A 59 50.24 25.32 -19.03
N PHE A 60 49.32 25.42 -18.06
CA PHE A 60 47.89 25.20 -18.28
C PHE A 60 47.26 26.26 -19.18
N ILE A 61 47.86 27.45 -19.22
CA ILE A 61 47.41 28.53 -20.10
C ILE A 61 47.98 28.37 -21.50
N ILE A 62 49.27 28.06 -21.58
CA ILE A 62 50.02 28.03 -22.86
C ILE A 62 49.80 26.72 -23.62
N LEU A 63 49.70 25.57 -22.95
CA LEU A 63 49.73 24.26 -23.63
C LEU A 63 48.38 23.56 -23.70
N ALA A 64 47.30 24.11 -23.13
CA ALA A 64 45.99 23.46 -23.09
C ALA A 64 45.45 23.06 -24.47
N GLY A 65 45.56 23.95 -25.48
CA GLY A 65 45.08 23.67 -26.83
C GLY A 65 45.80 22.47 -27.47
N ILE A 66 47.13 22.45 -27.38
CA ILE A 66 47.98 21.37 -27.92
C ILE A 66 47.74 20.07 -27.14
N ALA A 67 47.68 20.12 -25.81
CA ALA A 67 47.41 18.95 -24.98
C ALA A 67 46.08 18.28 -25.32
N GLY A 68 45.02 19.08 -25.53
CA GLY A 68 43.73 18.57 -25.99
C GLY A 68 43.80 17.88 -27.35
N GLN A 69 44.48 18.47 -28.33
CA GLN A 69 44.64 17.88 -29.67
C GLN A 69 45.43 16.57 -29.64
N ILE A 70 46.54 16.53 -28.89
CA ILE A 70 47.37 15.33 -28.76
C ILE A 70 46.56 14.20 -28.11
N ALA A 71 45.78 14.52 -27.08
CA ALA A 71 44.91 13.55 -26.40
C ALA A 71 43.78 13.00 -27.27
N ASP A 72 43.23 13.79 -28.20
CA ASP A 72 42.21 13.31 -29.16
C ASP A 72 42.83 12.58 -30.38
N LYS A 73 44.09 12.85 -30.74
CA LYS A 73 44.77 12.26 -31.91
C LYS A 73 45.32 10.85 -31.67
N PHE A 74 45.99 10.63 -30.54
CA PHE A 74 46.72 9.39 -30.25
C PHE A 74 45.99 8.51 -29.23
N GLU A 75 46.40 7.23 -29.15
CA GLU A 75 45.82 6.29 -28.20
C GLU A 75 46.16 6.70 -26.74
N LYS A 76 45.11 6.88 -25.93
CA LYS A 76 45.19 7.55 -24.63
C LYS A 76 45.97 6.75 -23.57
N SER A 77 45.89 5.41 -23.55
CA SER A 77 46.61 4.60 -22.55
C SER A 77 48.14 4.66 -22.74
N CYS A 78 48.57 4.68 -24.01
CA CYS A 78 49.96 4.87 -24.40
C CYS A 78 50.46 6.26 -23.97
N LEU A 79 49.71 7.32 -24.27
CA LEU A 79 50.04 8.68 -23.84
C LEU A 79 50.16 8.80 -22.32
N ILE A 80 49.22 8.23 -21.56
CA ILE A 80 49.26 8.22 -20.09
C ILE A 80 50.56 7.56 -19.60
N SER A 81 50.95 6.42 -20.18
CA SER A 81 52.17 5.71 -19.80
C SER A 81 53.43 6.54 -20.10
N ILE A 82 53.49 7.20 -21.25
CA ILE A 82 54.61 8.09 -21.63
C ILE A 82 54.73 9.27 -20.64
N ILE A 83 53.60 9.88 -20.30
CA ILE A 83 53.54 10.99 -19.33
C ILE A 83 54.03 10.51 -17.95
N LYS A 84 53.64 9.31 -17.51
CA LYS A 84 54.13 8.72 -16.26
C LYS A 84 55.62 8.38 -16.28
N ILE A 85 56.19 8.01 -17.43
CA ILE A 85 57.64 7.86 -17.56
C ILE A 85 58.34 9.22 -17.40
N SER A 86 57.79 10.29 -18.00
CA SER A 86 58.35 11.63 -17.81
C SER A 86 58.24 12.12 -16.36
N GLU A 87 57.21 11.69 -15.62
CA GLU A 87 57.07 12.00 -14.19
C GLU A 87 58.28 11.49 -13.40
N ILE A 88 58.75 10.27 -13.66
CA ILE A 88 59.95 9.72 -13.01
C ILE A 88 61.17 10.62 -13.28
N ALA A 89 61.36 11.07 -14.52
CA ALA A 89 62.46 11.96 -14.86
C ALA A 89 62.37 13.31 -14.13
N ILE A 90 61.16 13.88 -14.00
CA ILE A 90 60.91 15.12 -13.27
C ILE A 90 61.21 14.93 -11.78
N ILE A 91 60.82 13.79 -11.19
CA ILE A 91 61.11 13.49 -9.78
C ILE A 91 62.60 13.28 -9.56
N VAL A 92 63.31 12.60 -10.45
CA VAL A 92 64.78 12.47 -10.37
C VAL A 92 65.45 13.86 -10.42
N LEU A 93 64.98 14.75 -11.30
CA LEU A 93 65.46 16.14 -11.35
C LEU A 93 65.16 16.90 -10.05
N ALA A 94 63.97 16.72 -9.47
CA ALA A 94 63.61 17.32 -8.19
C ALA A 94 64.48 16.81 -7.04
N ILE A 95 64.75 15.51 -6.98
CA ILE A 95 65.64 14.89 -5.98
C ILE A 95 67.04 15.45 -6.09
N TYR A 96 67.56 15.57 -7.32
CA TYR A 96 68.84 16.22 -7.56
C TYR A 96 68.82 17.67 -7.06
N GLY A 97 67.78 18.44 -7.39
CA GLY A 97 67.59 19.82 -6.91
C GLY A 97 67.54 19.96 -5.39
N PHE A 98 66.84 19.05 -4.70
CA PHE A 98 66.78 19.01 -3.24
C PHE A 98 68.12 18.63 -2.63
N HIS A 99 68.84 17.66 -3.21
CA HIS A 99 70.15 17.23 -2.72
C HIS A 99 71.18 18.35 -2.79
N ILE A 100 71.24 19.10 -3.90
CA ILE A 100 72.20 20.20 -4.07
C ILE A 100 71.69 21.54 -3.54
N ASN A 101 70.47 21.58 -2.97
CA ASN A 101 69.77 22.80 -2.52
C ASN A 101 69.69 23.90 -3.60
N ASN A 102 69.58 23.54 -4.88
CA ASN A 102 69.50 24.51 -5.97
C ASN A 102 68.05 24.85 -6.32
N PHE A 103 67.67 26.07 -5.96
CA PHE A 103 66.31 26.57 -6.15
C PHE A 103 65.87 26.64 -7.62
N MET A 104 66.76 27.00 -8.56
CA MET A 104 66.42 27.10 -9.98
C MET A 104 66.08 25.74 -10.58
N ILE A 105 66.77 24.68 -10.15
CA ILE A 105 66.47 23.31 -10.57
C ILE A 105 65.11 22.86 -10.04
N LEU A 106 64.78 23.21 -8.80
CA LEU A 106 63.48 22.89 -8.20
C LEU A 106 62.34 23.67 -8.87
N LEU A 107 62.55 24.94 -9.22
CA LEU A 107 61.61 25.71 -10.05
C LEU A 107 61.41 25.09 -11.43
N ALA A 108 62.49 24.65 -12.08
CA ALA A 108 62.41 23.94 -13.35
C ALA A 108 61.64 22.63 -13.22
N ALA A 109 61.87 21.86 -12.14
CA ALA A 109 61.13 20.63 -11.87
C ALA A 109 59.64 20.89 -11.66
N ILE A 110 59.25 21.94 -10.92
CA ILE A 110 57.84 22.34 -10.78
C ILE A 110 57.23 22.80 -12.11
N GLY A 111 57.96 23.57 -12.91
CA GLY A 111 57.50 23.97 -14.24
C GLY A 111 57.25 22.76 -15.15
N LEU A 112 58.17 21.80 -15.16
CA LEU A 112 58.01 20.54 -15.90
C LEU A 112 56.85 19.69 -15.34
N MET A 113 56.64 19.69 -14.03
CA MET A 113 55.49 19.05 -13.41
C MET A 113 54.17 19.71 -13.85
N GLY A 114 54.16 21.04 -13.98
CA GLY A 114 53.03 21.77 -14.57
C GLY A 114 52.76 21.33 -16.01
N VAL A 115 53.80 21.20 -16.85
CA VAL A 115 53.66 20.67 -18.22
C VAL A 115 53.08 19.25 -18.20
N HIS A 116 53.63 18.36 -17.37
CA HIS A 116 53.12 17.01 -17.17
C HIS A 116 51.61 16.98 -16.87
N SER A 117 51.16 17.79 -15.90
CA SER A 117 49.77 17.78 -15.45
C SER A 117 48.79 18.39 -16.47
N VAL A 118 49.26 19.28 -17.36
CA VAL A 118 48.49 19.80 -18.50
C VAL A 118 48.20 18.71 -19.53
N PHE A 119 49.17 17.86 -19.84
CA PHE A 119 48.97 16.74 -20.77
C PHE A 119 48.17 15.61 -20.13
N PHE A 120 48.33 15.36 -18.83
CA PHE A 120 47.60 14.31 -18.13
C PHE A 120 46.11 14.64 -17.90
N GLY A 121 45.79 15.92 -17.66
CA GLY A 121 44.43 16.37 -17.32
C GLY A 121 43.34 15.98 -18.33
N PRO A 122 43.49 16.28 -19.63
CA PRO A 122 42.56 15.87 -20.68
C PRO A 122 42.36 14.35 -20.78
N LEU A 123 43.44 13.58 -20.56
CA LEU A 123 43.44 12.14 -20.69
C LEU A 123 42.61 11.47 -19.59
N LYS A 124 42.76 11.88 -18.32
CA LYS A 124 42.06 11.20 -17.21
C LYS A 124 40.53 11.26 -17.35
N TYR A 125 39.95 12.43 -17.67
CA TYR A 125 38.49 12.58 -17.74
C TYR A 125 37.89 12.05 -19.04
N SER A 126 38.63 12.15 -20.16
CA SER A 126 38.18 11.57 -21.43
C SER A 126 38.22 10.03 -21.39
N MET A 127 39.22 9.44 -20.74
CA MET A 127 39.37 7.99 -20.59
C MET A 127 38.23 7.35 -19.79
N LEU A 128 37.79 7.99 -18.68
CA LEU A 128 36.62 7.54 -17.92
C LEU A 128 35.38 7.41 -18.82
N SER A 129 35.19 8.39 -19.69
CA SER A 129 34.04 8.44 -20.60
C SER A 129 34.14 7.49 -21.79
N ASP A 130 35.34 7.01 -22.10
CA ASP A 130 35.59 6.05 -23.18
C ASP A 130 35.40 4.60 -22.69
N GLN A 131 35.64 4.33 -21.41
CA GLN A 131 35.65 2.97 -20.85
C GLN A 131 34.38 2.60 -20.08
N LEU A 132 33.66 3.59 -19.53
CA LEU A 132 32.51 3.36 -18.65
C LEU A 132 31.17 3.70 -19.32
N CYS A 133 30.13 2.99 -18.90
CA CYS A 133 28.77 3.22 -19.37
C CYS A 133 28.12 4.44 -18.69
N LYS A 134 27.06 4.99 -19.29
CA LYS A 134 26.37 6.21 -18.81
C LYS A 134 26.02 6.19 -17.31
N SER A 135 25.52 5.06 -16.81
CA SER A 135 25.12 4.91 -15.40
C SER A 135 26.31 4.83 -14.43
N GLU A 136 27.52 4.58 -14.92
CA GLU A 136 28.74 4.43 -14.13
C GLU A 136 29.52 5.75 -14.04
N LEU A 137 29.35 6.66 -15.01
CA LEU A 137 30.12 7.91 -15.13
C LEU A 137 29.99 8.84 -13.92
N LEU A 138 28.79 8.96 -13.36
CA LEU A 138 28.58 9.84 -12.20
C LEU A 138 29.35 9.33 -10.97
N GLY A 139 29.27 8.03 -10.70
CA GLY A 139 30.04 7.39 -9.62
C GLY A 139 31.54 7.47 -9.86
N ALA A 140 32.01 7.24 -11.08
CA ALA A 140 33.43 7.28 -11.43
C ALA A 140 34.04 8.69 -11.27
N ASN A 141 33.34 9.74 -11.73
CA ASN A 141 33.74 11.12 -11.47
C ASN A 141 33.74 11.43 -9.96
N GLY A 142 32.73 10.97 -9.22
CA GLY A 142 32.70 11.12 -7.76
C GLY A 142 33.91 10.50 -7.05
N TYR A 143 34.35 9.31 -7.48
CA TYR A 143 35.55 8.68 -6.94
C TYR A 143 36.83 9.45 -7.30
N VAL A 144 36.99 9.87 -8.56
CA VAL A 144 38.15 10.61 -9.05
C VAL A 144 38.29 11.96 -8.36
N GLU A 145 37.19 12.68 -8.16
CA GLU A 145 37.20 13.95 -7.41
C GLU A 145 37.55 13.72 -5.93
N ALA A 146 36.92 12.75 -5.28
CA ALA A 146 37.26 12.40 -3.90
C ALA A 146 38.74 12.03 -3.73
N GLY A 147 39.29 11.24 -4.66
CA GLY A 147 40.70 10.87 -4.69
C GLY A 147 41.61 12.08 -4.91
N THR A 148 41.22 13.03 -5.76
CA THR A 148 41.98 14.26 -6.02
C THR A 148 42.11 15.11 -4.75
N PHE A 149 41.00 15.38 -4.06
CA PHE A 149 41.03 16.17 -2.82
C PHE A 149 41.78 15.47 -1.70
N PHE A 150 41.64 14.15 -1.59
CA PHE A 150 42.41 13.37 -0.64
C PHE A 150 43.91 13.37 -0.95
N ALA A 151 44.29 13.30 -2.23
CA ALA A 151 45.67 13.39 -2.68
C ALA A 151 46.29 14.77 -2.42
N ILE A 152 45.54 15.86 -2.62
CA ILE A 152 45.99 17.22 -2.30
C ILE A 152 46.28 17.36 -0.80
N LEU A 153 45.34 16.93 0.06
CA LEU A 153 45.52 16.97 1.51
C LEU A 153 46.75 16.16 1.94
N LEU A 154 46.80 14.89 1.54
CA LEU A 154 47.89 13.99 1.91
C LEU A 154 49.23 14.51 1.37
N GLY A 155 49.25 15.07 0.16
CA GLY A 155 50.46 15.61 -0.45
C GLY A 155 50.98 16.84 0.27
N ASN A 156 50.09 17.74 0.71
CA ASN A 156 50.48 18.90 1.50
C ASN A 156 51.06 18.50 2.85
N ILE A 157 50.44 17.54 3.56
CA ILE A 157 50.93 17.03 4.84
C ILE A 157 52.29 16.34 4.67
N LEU A 158 52.42 15.45 3.68
CA LEU A 158 53.66 14.71 3.42
C LEU A 158 54.79 15.64 2.95
N GLY A 159 54.49 16.64 2.12
CA GLY A 159 55.44 17.66 1.71
C GLY A 159 55.93 18.52 2.87
N ALA A 160 55.07 18.77 3.88
CA ALA A 160 55.44 19.57 5.05
C ALA A 160 56.45 18.91 5.99
N ILE A 161 56.49 17.58 6.00
CA ILE A 161 57.47 16.80 6.77
C ILE A 161 58.89 16.97 6.20
N TYR A 162 59.08 17.63 5.05
CA TYR A 162 60.39 17.80 4.43
C TYR A 162 61.42 18.45 5.37
N ILE A 163 61.01 19.40 6.22
CA ILE A 163 61.94 20.05 7.18
C ILE A 163 62.50 19.05 8.19
N THR A 164 61.66 18.15 8.71
CA THR A 164 62.04 17.23 9.77
C THR A 164 62.66 15.94 9.22
N SER A 165 62.28 15.49 8.03
CA SER A 165 62.77 14.24 7.43
C SER A 165 62.84 14.31 5.89
N PRO A 166 63.82 15.03 5.31
CA PRO A 166 63.96 15.19 3.85
C PRO A 166 64.04 13.86 3.09
N ILE A 167 64.78 12.88 3.62
CA ILE A 167 65.00 11.56 3.00
C ILE A 167 63.68 10.80 2.85
N VAL A 168 62.80 10.87 3.85
CA VAL A 168 61.50 10.19 3.84
C VAL A 168 60.61 10.77 2.75
N VAL A 169 60.57 12.10 2.62
CA VAL A 169 59.77 12.78 1.58
C VAL A 169 60.28 12.43 0.18
N ILE A 170 61.60 12.42 -0.01
CA ILE A 170 62.22 12.01 -1.29
C ILE A 170 61.87 10.56 -1.65
N LEU A 171 62.00 9.62 -0.69
CA LEU A 171 61.65 8.22 -0.92
C LEU A 171 60.17 8.05 -1.25
N LEU A 172 59.29 8.76 -0.54
CA LEU A 172 57.86 8.76 -0.81
C LEU A 172 57.53 9.25 -2.22
N MET A 173 58.16 10.33 -2.70
CA MET A 173 57.96 10.83 -4.07
C MET A 173 58.31 9.76 -5.12
N VAL A 174 59.42 9.03 -4.93
CA VAL A 174 59.81 7.93 -5.82
C VAL A 174 58.79 6.81 -5.79
N VAL A 175 58.40 6.35 -4.59
CA VAL A 175 57.43 5.25 -4.43
C VAL A 175 56.08 5.61 -5.05
N VAL A 176 55.60 6.84 -4.85
CA VAL A 176 54.34 7.33 -5.43
C VAL A 176 54.43 7.39 -6.95
N ALA A 177 55.51 7.93 -7.51
CA ALA A 177 55.70 8.04 -8.96
C ALA A 177 55.79 6.65 -9.62
N VAL A 178 56.56 5.72 -9.04
CA VAL A 178 56.70 4.34 -9.52
C VAL A 178 55.37 3.60 -9.44
N SER A 179 54.62 3.75 -8.35
CA SER A 179 53.29 3.14 -8.21
C SER A 179 52.32 3.65 -9.27
N GLY A 180 52.34 4.97 -9.56
CA GLY A 180 51.57 5.57 -10.64
C GLY A 180 51.95 5.04 -12.02
N LEU A 181 53.25 4.85 -12.29
CA LEU A 181 53.74 4.29 -13.54
C LEU A 181 53.34 2.82 -13.71
N VAL A 182 53.55 1.98 -12.69
CA VAL A 182 53.17 0.56 -12.72
C VAL A 182 51.67 0.42 -12.98
N SER A 183 50.85 1.22 -12.28
CA SER A 183 49.40 1.22 -12.49
C SER A 183 49.00 1.67 -13.91
N SER A 184 49.77 2.55 -14.54
CA SER A 184 49.44 3.05 -15.88
C SER A 184 49.48 1.97 -16.97
N PHE A 185 50.34 0.95 -16.83
CA PHE A 185 50.43 -0.17 -17.77
C PHE A 185 49.22 -1.11 -17.75
N PHE A 186 48.43 -1.07 -16.68
CA PHE A 186 47.21 -1.88 -16.56
C PHE A 186 45.96 -1.16 -17.08
N ILE A 187 46.08 0.08 -17.56
CA ILE A 187 44.96 0.84 -18.13
C ILE A 187 44.58 0.24 -19.50
N PRO A 188 43.31 -0.15 -19.73
CA PRO A 188 42.87 -0.67 -21.03
C PRO A 188 42.97 0.38 -22.15
N LYS A 189 43.24 -0.07 -23.38
CA LYS A 189 43.29 0.81 -24.56
C LYS A 189 41.94 1.50 -24.85
N SER A 190 41.98 2.79 -25.20
CA SER A 190 40.81 3.52 -25.71
C SER A 190 40.64 3.29 -27.21
N ARG A 191 39.38 3.24 -27.67
CA ARG A 191 39.03 3.15 -29.11
C ARG A 191 38.62 4.51 -29.71
N ASN A 192 38.59 5.57 -28.91
CA ASN A 192 38.12 6.89 -29.33
C ASN A 192 39.31 7.84 -29.53
N TYR A 193 40.00 7.72 -30.66
CA TYR A 193 41.06 8.63 -31.12
C TYR A 193 40.92 8.88 -32.63
N ASP A 194 41.29 10.07 -33.08
CA ASP A 194 41.15 10.52 -34.46
C ASP A 194 42.50 10.66 -35.15
N LEU A 195 42.91 9.62 -35.90
CA LEU A 195 44.15 9.63 -36.67
C LEU A 195 44.15 10.65 -37.81
N SER A 196 42.97 11.10 -38.25
CA SER A 196 42.83 12.12 -39.30
C SER A 196 43.05 13.55 -38.79
N LEU A 197 43.10 13.74 -37.47
CA LEU A 197 43.33 15.04 -36.84
C LEU A 197 44.75 15.55 -37.13
N LYS A 198 44.84 16.71 -37.78
CA LYS A 198 46.09 17.46 -37.94
C LYS A 198 46.29 18.39 -36.75
N ILE A 199 47.44 18.28 -36.08
CA ILE A 199 47.79 19.13 -34.93
C ILE A 199 48.07 20.53 -35.46
N ASN A 200 47.41 21.52 -34.87
CA ASN A 200 47.66 22.94 -35.15
C ASN A 200 48.57 23.50 -34.05
N TYR A 201 49.78 23.89 -34.42
CA TYR A 201 50.77 24.45 -33.49
C TYR A 201 50.47 25.90 -33.07
N ASN A 202 49.47 26.56 -33.68
CA ASN A 202 48.99 27.86 -33.22
C ASN A 202 48.15 27.69 -31.95
N VAL A 203 48.82 27.73 -30.81
CA VAL A 203 48.27 27.62 -29.45
C VAL A 203 47.06 28.53 -29.26
N LEU A 204 47.20 29.83 -29.58
CA LEU A 204 46.17 30.84 -29.31
C LEU A 204 44.92 30.57 -30.14
N TYR A 205 45.10 30.26 -31.43
CA TYR A 205 44.00 29.91 -32.30
C TYR A 205 43.25 28.67 -31.80
N GLU A 206 43.97 27.63 -31.40
CA GLU A 206 43.34 26.39 -30.96
C GLU A 206 42.59 26.56 -29.64
N VAL A 207 43.16 27.29 -28.68
CA VAL A 207 42.49 27.64 -27.44
C VAL A 207 41.16 28.37 -27.71
N LEU A 208 41.18 29.40 -28.58
CA LEU A 208 39.98 30.15 -28.94
C LEU A 208 38.96 29.28 -29.69
N SER A 209 39.42 28.41 -30.58
CA SER A 209 38.59 27.47 -31.34
C SER A 209 37.82 26.52 -30.41
N ILE A 210 38.50 25.94 -29.41
CA ILE A 210 37.88 25.00 -28.46
C ILE A 210 36.91 25.73 -27.52
N ILE A 211 37.24 26.95 -27.08
CA ILE A 211 36.31 27.77 -26.29
C ILE A 211 35.05 28.07 -27.11
N LYS A 212 35.20 28.49 -28.37
CA LYS A 212 34.07 28.74 -29.28
C LYS A 212 33.20 27.50 -29.50
N TYR A 213 33.83 26.33 -29.66
CA TYR A 213 33.10 25.05 -29.72
C TYR A 213 32.31 24.78 -28.44
N SER A 214 32.93 24.98 -27.28
CA SER A 214 32.28 24.79 -25.98
C SER A 214 31.08 25.73 -25.82
N CYS A 215 31.25 27.02 -26.17
CA CYS A 215 30.18 28.03 -26.16
C CYS A 215 29.00 27.68 -27.09
N SER A 216 29.25 26.95 -28.19
CA SER A 216 28.16 26.49 -29.08
C SER A 216 27.25 25.43 -28.43
N LYS A 217 27.67 24.85 -27.29
CA LYS A 217 26.95 23.84 -26.52
C LYS A 217 26.64 24.36 -25.12
N ASN A 218 25.46 24.95 -24.94
CA ASN A 218 25.06 25.57 -23.66
C ASN A 218 25.32 24.69 -22.41
N ASN A 219 24.92 23.41 -22.43
CA ASN A 219 25.12 22.51 -21.28
C ASN A 219 26.60 22.27 -20.96
N VAL A 220 27.48 22.25 -21.98
CA VAL A 220 28.92 22.04 -21.81
C VAL A 220 29.57 23.30 -21.26
N PHE A 221 29.32 24.45 -21.90
CA PHE A 221 29.90 25.73 -21.47
C PHE A 221 29.47 26.15 -20.05
N LEU A 222 28.18 26.00 -19.72
CA LEU A 222 27.70 26.29 -18.36
C LEU A 222 28.31 25.34 -17.32
N SER A 223 28.57 24.08 -17.70
CA SER A 223 29.25 23.14 -16.81
C SER A 223 30.70 23.56 -16.56
N ILE A 224 31.40 24.00 -17.60
CA ILE A 224 32.77 24.55 -17.47
C ILE A 224 32.78 25.77 -16.55
N LEU A 225 31.89 26.74 -16.78
CA LEU A 225 31.79 27.93 -15.91
C LEU A 225 31.48 27.56 -14.46
N GLY A 226 30.57 26.60 -14.23
CA GLY A 226 30.27 26.10 -12.89
C GLY A 226 31.48 25.46 -12.22
N ILE A 227 32.20 24.58 -12.92
CA ILE A 227 33.43 23.95 -12.40
C ILE A 227 34.48 25.02 -12.08
N SER A 228 34.70 25.98 -12.98
CA SER A 228 35.66 27.06 -12.78
C SER A 228 35.27 27.95 -11.59
N TRP A 229 33.98 28.20 -11.38
CA TRP A 229 33.47 28.91 -10.21
C TRP A 229 33.69 28.15 -8.89
N PHE A 230 33.50 26.82 -8.90
CA PHE A 230 33.82 25.98 -7.75
C PHE A 230 35.29 26.08 -7.34
N TRP A 231 36.21 26.02 -8.32
CA TRP A 231 37.65 26.16 -8.05
C TRP A 231 38.05 27.58 -7.64
N PHE A 232 37.35 28.61 -8.13
CA PHE A 232 37.50 29.99 -7.67
C PHE A 232 37.20 30.09 -6.17
N ILE A 233 36.03 29.59 -5.76
CA ILE A 233 35.63 29.55 -4.34
C ILE A 233 36.61 28.69 -3.53
N GLY A 234 36.91 27.47 -4.00
CA GLY A 234 37.82 26.56 -3.31
C GLY A 234 39.21 27.15 -3.09
N THR A 235 39.75 27.89 -4.06
CA THR A 235 41.04 28.58 -3.93
C THR A 235 41.01 29.66 -2.85
N VAL A 236 39.93 30.47 -2.80
CA VAL A 236 39.74 31.47 -1.74
C VAL A 236 39.66 30.79 -0.37
N PHE A 237 38.78 29.80 -0.19
CA PHE A 237 38.61 29.10 1.08
C PHE A 237 39.91 28.41 1.54
N LEU A 238 40.58 27.65 0.67
CA LEU A 238 41.84 26.97 1.02
C LEU A 238 42.95 27.96 1.40
N SER A 239 42.99 29.14 0.78
CA SER A 239 43.97 30.19 1.13
C SER A 239 43.63 30.88 2.45
N GLN A 240 42.34 30.97 2.81
CA GLN A 240 41.89 31.63 4.03
C GLN A 240 41.89 30.71 5.25
N ILE A 241 41.74 29.39 5.11
CA ILE A 241 41.65 28.46 6.25
C ILE A 241 42.85 28.58 7.23
N PRO A 242 44.12 28.59 6.78
CA PRO A 242 45.25 28.73 7.71
C PRO A 242 45.29 30.11 8.40
N LEU A 243 44.93 31.16 7.66
CA LEU A 243 44.88 32.53 8.17
C LEU A 243 43.72 32.71 9.17
N LEU A 244 42.58 32.06 8.93
CA LEU A 244 41.43 32.06 9.84
C LEU A 244 41.80 31.44 11.19
N ALA A 245 42.52 30.31 11.18
CA ALA A 245 42.98 29.67 12.41
C ALA A 245 43.95 30.57 13.19
N LYS A 246 44.97 31.12 12.52
CA LYS A 246 46.01 31.92 13.17
C LYS A 246 45.53 33.31 13.58
N ASP A 247 45.04 34.10 12.62
CA ASP A 247 44.84 35.55 12.77
C ASP A 247 43.44 35.90 13.32
N THR A 248 42.45 35.02 13.17
CA THR A 248 41.08 35.26 13.67
C THR A 248 40.76 34.48 14.95
N LEU A 249 41.23 33.23 15.06
CA LEU A 249 40.91 32.34 16.19
C LEU A 249 42.04 32.22 17.23
N GLY A 250 43.25 32.73 16.93
CA GLY A 250 44.40 32.60 17.83
C GLY A 250 44.79 31.13 18.06
N ALA A 251 44.71 30.29 17.01
CA ALA A 251 44.99 28.86 17.08
C ALA A 251 46.31 28.49 16.40
N ASP A 252 46.89 27.37 16.82
CA ASP A 252 48.17 26.89 16.27
C ASP A 252 48.05 26.27 14.87
N GLU A 253 49.20 25.89 14.29
CA GLU A 253 49.26 25.24 12.98
C GLU A 253 48.52 23.88 12.94
N ASN A 254 48.41 23.20 14.08
CA ASN A 254 47.71 21.92 14.15
C ASN A 254 46.20 22.08 13.95
N VAL A 255 45.61 23.18 14.47
CA VAL A 255 44.19 23.51 14.23
C VAL A 255 43.94 23.91 12.76
N ALA A 256 44.87 24.66 12.14
CA ALA A 256 44.80 24.95 10.70
C ALA A 256 44.80 23.66 9.86
N ASN A 257 45.65 22.70 10.22
CA ASN A 257 45.70 21.38 9.59
C ASN A 257 44.41 20.57 9.81
N LEU A 258 43.79 20.65 11.00
CA LEU A 258 42.48 20.06 11.26
C LEU A 258 41.41 20.63 10.33
N PHE A 259 41.37 21.95 10.13
CA PHE A 259 40.41 22.59 9.23
C PHE A 259 40.60 22.15 7.78
N LEU A 260 41.84 22.11 7.30
CA LEU A 260 42.17 21.60 5.96
C LEU A 260 41.77 20.14 5.78
N ALA A 261 41.97 19.31 6.82
CA ALA A 261 41.57 17.91 6.82
C ALA A 261 40.04 17.75 6.77
N VAL A 262 39.30 18.47 7.62
CA VAL A 262 37.84 18.47 7.65
C VAL A 262 37.26 18.93 6.32
N PHE A 263 37.79 20.01 5.74
CA PHE A 263 37.36 20.53 4.45
C PHE A 263 37.61 19.52 3.32
N SER A 264 38.78 18.88 3.28
CA SER A 264 39.10 17.91 2.23
C SER A 264 38.29 16.60 2.35
N ILE A 265 38.11 16.10 3.58
CA ILE A 265 37.27 14.93 3.87
C ILE A 265 35.81 15.22 3.52
N GLY A 266 35.31 16.42 3.81
CA GLY A 266 33.96 16.82 3.45
C GLY A 266 33.70 16.76 1.94
N ILE A 267 34.61 17.30 1.11
CA ILE A 267 34.47 17.23 -0.36
C ILE A 267 34.45 15.77 -0.82
N ALA A 268 35.29 14.91 -0.25
CA ALA A 268 35.28 13.48 -0.56
C ALA A 268 33.91 12.84 -0.22
N ILE A 269 33.38 13.07 0.99
CA ILE A 269 32.06 12.57 1.41
C ILE A 269 30.95 13.04 0.46
N GLY A 270 30.94 14.33 0.10
CA GLY A 270 29.99 14.89 -0.85
C GLY A 270 30.08 14.23 -2.23
N SER A 271 31.30 14.04 -2.72
CA SER A 271 31.57 13.44 -4.02
C SER A 271 31.13 11.98 -4.09
N PHE A 272 31.38 11.18 -3.03
CA PHE A 272 30.85 9.81 -2.90
C PHE A 272 29.32 9.77 -2.79
N GLY A 273 28.75 10.71 -2.02
CA GLY A 273 27.30 10.79 -1.77
C GLY A 273 26.49 11.16 -3.01
N CYS A 274 27.11 11.83 -3.99
CA CYS A 274 26.47 12.32 -5.20
C CYS A 274 25.76 11.22 -6.00
N ASN A 275 26.43 10.08 -6.21
CA ASN A 275 25.85 8.97 -7.00
C ASN A 275 24.55 8.41 -6.37
N LYS A 276 24.49 8.39 -5.04
CA LYS A 276 23.31 7.93 -4.29
C LYS A 276 22.17 8.93 -4.32
N LEU A 277 22.48 10.23 -4.25
CA LEU A 277 21.49 11.30 -4.26
C LEU A 277 20.80 11.45 -5.63
N LEU A 278 21.54 11.18 -6.71
CA LEU A 278 21.06 11.39 -8.08
C LEU A 278 20.51 10.12 -8.75
N ASP A 279 20.50 8.96 -8.10
CA ASP A 279 20.02 7.68 -8.68
C ASP A 279 20.64 7.35 -10.07
N ASN A 280 21.90 7.75 -10.29
CA ASN A 280 22.61 7.69 -11.58
C ASN A 280 21.96 8.52 -12.72
N GLU A 281 21.03 9.46 -12.45
CA GLU A 281 20.54 10.43 -13.43
C GLU A 281 21.58 11.55 -13.62
N ILE A 282 22.08 11.71 -14.86
CA ILE A 282 22.98 12.80 -15.24
C ILE A 282 22.17 14.10 -15.33
N THR A 283 22.22 14.92 -14.27
CA THR A 283 21.43 16.16 -14.15
C THR A 283 22.22 17.27 -13.46
N THR A 284 21.87 18.52 -13.75
CA THR A 284 22.39 19.71 -13.05
C THR A 284 21.40 20.26 -12.02
N GLU A 285 20.29 19.57 -11.76
CA GLU A 285 19.18 20.05 -10.92
C GLU A 285 19.60 20.42 -9.49
N TYR A 286 20.64 19.78 -8.97
CA TYR A 286 21.12 19.96 -7.59
C TYR A 286 22.21 21.02 -7.46
N VAL A 287 22.80 21.47 -8.58
CA VAL A 287 23.91 22.44 -8.59
C VAL A 287 23.44 23.78 -8.02
N PHE A 288 22.23 24.22 -8.37
CA PHE A 288 21.64 25.45 -7.83
C PHE A 288 21.44 25.39 -6.31
N ILE A 289 20.88 24.27 -5.81
CA ILE A 289 20.68 24.06 -4.37
C ILE A 289 22.02 23.98 -3.64
N ALA A 290 23.00 23.31 -4.24
CA ALA A 290 24.35 23.24 -3.69
C ALA A 290 25.01 24.63 -3.63
N ALA A 291 24.83 25.47 -4.65
CA ALA A 291 25.31 26.85 -4.64
C ALA A 291 24.70 27.66 -3.49
N ILE A 292 23.38 27.59 -3.29
CA ILE A 292 22.72 28.23 -2.15
C ILE A 292 23.26 27.70 -0.81
N GLY A 293 23.43 26.38 -0.70
CA GLY A 293 23.95 25.74 0.50
C GLY A 293 25.34 26.24 0.88
N ILE A 294 26.27 26.35 -0.09
CA ILE A 294 27.61 26.93 0.12
C ILE A 294 27.51 28.35 0.68
N SER A 295 26.61 29.18 0.13
CA SER A 295 26.41 30.55 0.62
C SER A 295 25.81 30.59 2.03
N ILE A 296 24.83 29.73 2.36
CA ILE A 296 24.21 29.70 3.70
C ILE A 296 25.26 29.39 4.77
N PHE A 297 26.01 28.29 4.59
CA PHE A 297 27.02 27.89 5.57
C PHE A 297 28.25 28.82 5.56
N GLY A 298 28.58 29.44 4.42
CA GLY A 298 29.63 30.47 4.36
C GLY A 298 29.24 31.76 5.11
N ILE A 299 27.97 32.17 5.05
CA ILE A 299 27.44 33.29 5.84
C ILE A 299 27.39 32.91 7.34
N ASP A 300 26.99 31.69 7.69
CA ASP A 300 27.01 31.22 9.09
C ASP A 300 28.44 31.20 9.64
N LEU A 301 29.40 30.74 8.84
CA LEU A 301 30.83 30.75 9.18
C LEU A 301 31.33 32.18 9.47
N PHE A 302 30.86 33.19 8.73
CA PHE A 302 31.17 34.59 9.01
C PHE A 302 30.65 35.02 10.39
N PHE A 303 29.38 34.75 10.70
CA PHE A 303 28.78 35.13 11.98
C PHE A 303 29.45 34.42 13.16
N THR A 304 29.72 33.11 13.00
CA THR A 304 30.41 32.31 14.01
C THR A 304 31.84 32.81 14.23
N SER A 305 32.61 33.08 13.16
CA SER A 305 33.98 33.58 13.27
C SER A 305 34.06 34.98 13.91
N LYS A 306 33.10 35.87 13.58
CA LYS A 306 33.04 37.21 14.17
C LYS A 306 32.71 37.17 15.67
N MET A 307 31.73 36.35 16.06
CA MET A 307 31.36 36.19 17.48
C MET A 307 32.54 35.73 18.34
N LEU A 308 33.37 34.81 17.84
CA LEU A 308 34.54 34.31 18.57
C LEU A 308 35.70 35.32 18.61
N SER A 309 35.93 36.09 17.54
CA SER A 309 36.95 37.15 17.51
C SER A 309 36.73 38.23 18.57
N THR A 310 35.49 38.45 19.03
CA THR A 310 35.15 39.39 20.11
C THR A 310 35.31 38.83 21.53
N VAL A 311 35.44 37.51 21.69
CA VAL A 311 35.48 36.82 22.99
C VAL A 311 36.91 36.42 23.40
N ASN A 312 37.80 36.14 22.44
CA ASN A 312 39.14 35.60 22.71
C ASN A 312 40.27 36.65 22.79
N SER A 313 39.96 37.92 23.06
CA SER A 313 40.92 39.05 23.03
C SER A 313 42.03 39.02 24.11
N GLU A 314 42.10 38.00 24.98
CA GLU A 314 43.00 37.98 26.16
C GLU A 314 43.99 36.80 26.23
N HIS A 315 44.19 36.00 25.17
CA HIS A 315 45.11 34.85 25.23
C HIS A 315 46.36 35.04 24.37
N ASN A 316 47.51 35.32 25.02
CA ASN A 316 48.83 35.45 24.40
C ASN A 316 49.48 34.10 23.99
N GLN A 317 48.78 32.98 24.12
CA GLN A 317 49.24 31.65 23.66
C GLN A 317 48.24 31.04 22.68
N LEU A 318 48.76 30.57 21.53
CA LEU A 318 47.97 29.92 20.50
C LEU A 318 47.33 28.63 21.04
N SER A 319 46.03 28.45 20.79
CA SER A 319 45.27 27.27 21.23
C SER A 319 45.67 26.00 20.45
N SER A 320 45.94 24.91 21.18
CA SER A 320 46.18 23.57 20.59
C SER A 320 44.86 22.86 20.27
N ILE A 321 44.90 21.80 19.45
CA ILE A 321 43.71 21.02 19.05
C ILE A 321 42.82 20.61 20.24
N MET A 322 43.42 20.14 21.34
CA MET A 322 42.67 19.63 22.49
C MET A 322 41.87 20.74 23.18
N PHE A 323 42.47 21.93 23.30
CA PHE A 323 41.82 23.12 23.86
C PHE A 323 40.81 23.72 22.88
N PHE A 324 41.10 23.68 21.59
CA PHE A 324 40.17 24.12 20.56
C PHE A 324 38.87 23.30 20.57
N LEU A 325 38.96 21.97 20.73
CA LEU A 325 37.80 21.08 20.71
C LEU A 325 37.02 21.02 22.04
N SER A 326 37.58 21.50 23.15
CA SER A 326 36.86 21.56 24.44
C SER A 326 35.78 22.65 24.47
N GLU A 327 35.91 23.67 23.63
CA GLU A 327 34.93 24.74 23.51
C GLU A 327 33.78 24.36 22.57
N ASN A 328 32.54 24.32 23.08
CA ASN A 328 31.36 23.95 22.30
C ASN A 328 31.12 24.83 21.06
N HIS A 329 31.54 26.09 21.10
CA HIS A 329 31.36 27.04 20.01
C HIS A 329 32.24 26.72 18.79
N ASN A 330 33.41 26.12 19.00
CA ASN A 330 34.36 25.77 17.94
C ASN A 330 33.88 24.61 17.05
N TRP A 331 33.01 23.74 17.57
CA TRP A 331 32.36 22.69 16.79
C TRP A 331 31.49 23.23 15.65
N ARG A 332 30.93 24.44 15.81
CA ARG A 332 30.13 25.07 14.76
C ARG A 332 30.97 25.48 13.56
N ILE A 333 32.19 25.98 13.77
CA ILE A 333 33.14 26.29 12.69
C ILE A 333 33.50 25.01 11.92
N LEU A 334 33.81 23.93 12.64
CA LEU A 334 34.08 22.63 12.01
C LEU A 334 32.88 22.11 11.23
N PHE A 335 31.67 22.29 11.74
CA PHE A 335 30.44 21.92 11.05
C PHE A 335 30.21 22.74 9.79
N ASP A 336 30.39 24.07 9.82
CA ASP A 336 30.23 24.93 8.65
C ASP A 336 31.26 24.58 7.57
N LEU A 337 32.53 24.40 7.93
CA LEU A 337 33.58 23.96 7.01
C LEU A 337 33.26 22.59 6.41
N LEU A 338 32.76 21.64 7.20
CA LEU A 338 32.34 20.32 6.74
C LEU A 338 31.11 20.40 5.82
N ALA A 339 30.14 21.25 6.14
CA ALA A 339 28.92 21.41 5.35
C ALA A 339 29.22 22.07 3.99
N ILE A 340 30.00 23.16 3.98
CA ILE A 340 30.46 23.84 2.75
C ILE A 340 31.18 22.85 1.85
N SER A 341 32.10 22.06 2.40
CA SER A 341 32.89 21.08 1.63
C SER A 341 32.06 19.91 1.11
N ILE A 342 31.17 19.31 1.91
CA ILE A 342 30.24 18.26 1.45
C ILE A 342 29.38 18.77 0.30
N ILE A 343 28.83 19.97 0.43
CA ILE A 343 28.00 20.57 -0.61
C ILE A 343 28.84 20.90 -1.85
N GLY A 344 30.09 21.32 -1.68
CA GLY A 344 31.06 21.48 -2.76
C GLY A 344 31.27 20.21 -3.59
N GLY A 345 31.41 19.06 -2.93
CA GLY A 345 31.48 17.76 -3.63
C GLY A 345 30.21 17.44 -4.43
N LEU A 346 29.03 17.76 -3.87
CA LEU A 346 27.73 17.61 -4.56
C LEU A 346 27.54 18.59 -5.70
N TYR A 347 28.24 19.72 -5.68
CA TYR A 347 28.21 20.75 -6.72
C TYR A 347 29.06 20.36 -7.94
N VAL A 348 30.30 19.92 -7.73
CA VAL A 348 31.28 19.76 -8.82
C VAL A 348 31.14 18.45 -9.63
N VAL A 349 30.81 17.33 -8.96
CA VAL A 349 30.75 16.00 -9.60
C VAL A 349 29.71 15.90 -10.74
N PRO A 350 28.47 16.41 -10.58
CA PRO A 350 27.49 16.40 -11.65
C PRO A 350 27.93 17.23 -12.86
N LEU A 351 28.60 18.36 -12.63
CA LEU A 351 29.05 19.26 -13.69
C LEU A 351 30.10 18.58 -14.59
N TYR A 352 31.08 17.88 -14.01
CA TYR A 352 32.04 17.09 -14.79
C TYR A 352 31.35 16.01 -15.61
N THR A 353 30.38 15.31 -15.00
CA THR A 353 29.64 14.23 -15.67
C THR A 353 28.80 14.77 -16.84
N VAL A 354 28.14 15.92 -16.67
CA VAL A 354 27.34 16.60 -17.70
C VAL A 354 28.24 17.09 -18.83
N MET A 355 29.34 17.75 -18.51
CA MET A 355 30.32 18.21 -19.50
C MET A 355 30.83 17.06 -20.38
N GLN A 356 31.20 15.93 -19.75
CA GLN A 356 31.69 14.74 -20.46
C GLN A 356 30.62 14.07 -21.33
N TYR A 357 29.40 13.96 -20.80
CA TYR A 357 28.29 13.26 -21.45
C TYR A 357 27.75 14.01 -22.68
N PHE A 358 27.62 15.34 -22.59
CA PHE A 358 27.07 16.16 -23.68
C PHE A 358 28.12 16.55 -24.74
N THR A 359 29.39 16.21 -24.53
CA THR A 359 30.46 16.45 -25.50
C THR A 359 30.62 15.27 -26.45
N ALA A 360 30.77 15.58 -27.75
CA ALA A 360 31.04 14.55 -28.76
C ALA A 360 32.37 13.83 -28.48
N PRO A 361 32.47 12.50 -28.69
CA PRO A 361 33.69 11.75 -28.38
C PRO A 361 34.97 12.31 -29.03
N SER A 362 34.87 12.87 -30.24
CA SER A 362 36.00 13.44 -30.99
C SER A 362 36.49 14.81 -30.50
N TYR A 363 35.76 15.46 -29.59
CA TYR A 363 36.14 16.76 -29.00
C TYR A 363 36.30 16.67 -27.48
N ARG A 364 36.15 15.49 -26.89
CA ARG A 364 36.03 15.33 -25.44
C ARG A 364 37.30 15.75 -24.71
N SER A 365 38.49 15.35 -25.19
CA SER A 365 39.74 15.71 -24.53
C SER A 365 40.04 17.20 -24.69
N ARG A 366 39.76 17.78 -25.87
CA ARG A 366 39.85 19.23 -26.10
C ARG A 366 38.94 20.04 -25.18
N VAL A 367 37.68 19.65 -25.01
CA VAL A 367 36.75 20.34 -24.09
C VAL A 367 37.23 20.24 -22.64
N VAL A 368 37.76 19.09 -22.21
CA VAL A 368 38.38 18.97 -20.87
C VAL A 368 39.61 19.89 -20.75
N ALA A 369 40.41 20.02 -21.80
CA ALA A 369 41.55 20.95 -21.80
C ALA A 369 41.09 22.41 -21.67
N ALA A 370 40.01 22.81 -22.35
CA ALA A 370 39.41 24.12 -22.18
C ALA A 370 38.82 24.33 -20.77
N ASN A 371 38.24 23.29 -20.17
CA ASN A 371 37.82 23.34 -18.77
C ASN A 371 39.00 23.63 -17.83
N ASN A 372 40.12 22.91 -17.99
CA ASN A 372 41.31 23.12 -17.16
C ASN A 372 41.87 24.54 -17.35
N LEU A 373 41.93 25.04 -18.59
CA LEU A 373 42.35 26.40 -18.89
C LEU A 373 41.49 27.46 -18.19
N ILE A 374 40.17 27.40 -18.39
CA ILE A 374 39.25 28.40 -17.81
C ILE A 374 39.29 28.31 -16.28
N THR A 375 39.40 27.11 -15.74
CA THR A 375 39.57 26.88 -14.29
C THR A 375 40.85 27.52 -13.76
N SER A 376 41.99 27.35 -14.44
CA SER A 376 43.25 28.00 -14.09
C SER A 376 43.17 29.53 -14.12
N ILE A 377 42.46 30.10 -15.11
CA ILE A 377 42.21 31.54 -15.17
C ILE A 377 41.40 32.00 -13.96
N PHE A 378 40.32 31.28 -13.61
CA PHE A 378 39.50 31.61 -12.43
C PHE A 378 40.31 31.55 -11.13
N MET A 379 41.17 30.53 -10.96
CA MET A 379 42.04 30.45 -9.78
C MET A 379 42.98 31.67 -9.69
N ILE A 380 43.61 32.10 -10.79
CA ILE A 380 44.47 33.30 -10.81
C ILE A 380 43.66 34.56 -10.48
N VAL A 381 42.48 34.73 -11.09
CA VAL A 381 41.60 35.88 -10.81
C VAL A 381 41.20 35.90 -9.33
N SER A 382 40.94 34.75 -8.73
CA SER A 382 40.64 34.64 -7.30
C SER A 382 41.79 35.14 -6.42
N THR A 383 43.04 34.79 -6.77
CA THR A 383 44.24 35.24 -6.06
C THR A 383 44.45 36.74 -6.23
N ILE A 384 44.22 37.30 -7.43
CA ILE A 384 44.32 38.75 -7.67
C ILE A 384 43.28 39.51 -6.84
N ILE A 385 42.03 39.06 -6.84
CA ILE A 385 40.95 39.65 -6.03
C ILE A 385 41.31 39.58 -4.54
N LEU A 386 41.83 38.44 -4.09
CA LEU A 386 42.26 38.28 -2.70
C LEU A 386 43.38 39.25 -2.32
N SER A 387 44.41 39.40 -3.18
CA SER A 387 45.49 40.37 -2.97
C SER A 387 44.99 41.81 -2.91
N ILE A 388 43.99 42.18 -3.73
CA ILE A 388 43.36 43.50 -3.68
C ILE A 388 42.60 43.68 -2.36
N LEU A 389 41.82 42.69 -1.93
CA LEU A 389 41.08 42.75 -0.66
C LEU A 389 42.01 42.88 0.56
N PHE A 390 43.14 42.18 0.56
CA PHE A 390 44.16 42.33 1.60
C PHE A 390 44.80 43.73 1.59
N LYS A 391 45.05 44.30 0.41
CA LYS A 391 45.56 45.68 0.30
C LYS A 391 44.55 46.73 0.81
N LEU A 392 43.26 46.40 0.80
CA LEU A 392 42.18 47.21 1.36
C LEU A 392 41.94 46.93 2.87
N GLU A 393 42.85 46.22 3.54
CA GLU A 393 42.78 45.89 4.97
C GLU A 393 41.47 45.16 5.38
N CYS A 394 40.87 44.41 4.46
CA CYS A 394 39.66 43.64 4.74
C CYS A 394 39.95 42.45 5.67
N SER A 395 39.09 42.22 6.68
CA SER A 395 39.24 41.09 7.59
C SER A 395 38.93 39.75 6.92
N ILE A 396 39.53 38.66 7.40
CA ILE A 396 39.33 37.30 6.86
C ILE A 396 37.85 36.86 6.89
N PRO A 397 37.08 37.07 7.99
CA PRO A 397 35.65 36.79 7.98
C PRO A 397 34.90 37.60 6.91
N PHE A 398 35.27 38.86 6.67
CA PHE A 398 34.65 39.66 5.62
C PHE A 398 34.92 39.09 4.22
N ILE A 399 36.11 38.55 3.97
CA ILE A 399 36.45 37.88 2.70
C ILE A 399 35.53 36.65 2.51
N ILE A 400 35.30 35.85 3.56
CA ILE A 400 34.37 34.70 3.55
C ILE A 400 32.92 35.16 3.27
N LEU A 401 32.48 36.28 3.85
CA LEU A 401 31.17 36.85 3.58
C LEU A 401 31.04 37.32 2.13
N PHE A 402 32.03 38.08 1.64
CA PHE A 402 32.06 38.63 0.29
C PHE A 402 31.95 37.50 -0.76
N ILE A 403 32.74 36.44 -0.61
CA ILE A 403 32.69 35.30 -1.53
C ILE A 403 31.36 34.55 -1.45
N SER A 404 30.78 34.43 -0.25
CA SER A 404 29.49 33.75 -0.04
C SER A 404 28.32 34.52 -0.67
N LEU A 405 28.34 35.86 -0.59
CA LEU A 405 27.36 36.72 -1.26
C LEU A 405 27.53 36.71 -2.77
N LEU A 406 28.78 36.77 -3.26
CA LEU A 406 29.09 36.67 -4.68
C LEU A 406 28.62 35.32 -5.26
N ASN A 407 28.80 34.23 -4.53
CA ASN A 407 28.28 32.92 -4.89
C ASN A 407 26.74 32.88 -4.97
N LEU A 408 26.04 33.66 -4.15
CA LEU A 408 24.57 33.76 -4.20
C LEU A 408 24.09 34.47 -5.47
N VAL A 409 24.83 35.50 -5.92
CA VAL A 409 24.59 36.16 -7.22
C VAL A 409 24.82 35.17 -8.37
N VAL A 410 25.93 34.42 -8.32
CA VAL A 410 26.23 33.40 -9.34
C VAL A 410 25.18 32.27 -9.31
N ALA A 411 24.69 31.86 -8.14
CA ALA A 411 23.58 30.91 -8.02
C ALA A 411 22.31 31.44 -8.71
N GLY A 412 22.00 32.72 -8.54
CA GLY A 412 20.89 33.40 -9.24
C GLY A 412 21.07 33.41 -10.76
N TYR A 413 22.30 33.63 -11.23
CA TYR A 413 22.64 33.52 -12.65
C TYR A 413 22.47 32.09 -13.16
N ILE A 414 23.01 31.07 -12.46
CA ILE A 414 22.86 29.65 -12.80
C ILE A 414 21.38 29.25 -12.94
N TYR A 415 20.50 29.78 -12.08
CA TYR A 415 19.05 29.55 -12.15
C TYR A 415 18.42 30.08 -13.44
N GLN A 416 18.80 31.28 -13.90
CA GLN A 416 18.25 31.89 -15.12
C GLN A 416 18.59 31.11 -16.39
N PHE A 417 19.77 30.48 -16.44
CA PHE A 417 20.27 29.77 -17.63
C PHE A 417 19.91 28.28 -17.66
N LEU A 418 19.33 27.73 -16.59
CA LEU A 418 18.87 26.36 -16.51
C LEU A 418 17.34 26.30 -16.38
N PRO A 419 16.57 26.59 -17.45
CA PRO A 419 15.09 26.62 -17.42
C PRO A 419 14.43 25.27 -17.09
N SER A 420 15.22 24.20 -16.91
CA SER A 420 14.76 22.88 -16.49
C SER A 420 14.79 22.66 -14.96
N VAL A 421 15.47 23.53 -14.21
CA VAL A 421 15.65 23.37 -12.76
C VAL A 421 14.35 23.76 -12.08
N LYS A 422 13.55 22.76 -11.69
CA LYS A 422 12.46 22.98 -10.75
C LYS A 422 13.03 23.48 -9.43
N ILE A 423 12.35 24.44 -8.79
CA ILE A 423 12.75 25.04 -7.51
C ILE A 423 13.09 23.97 -6.45
N ILE A 424 12.47 22.78 -6.50
CA ILE A 424 12.79 21.62 -5.66
C ILE A 424 12.76 20.33 -6.50
N PRO A 425 13.85 19.54 -6.56
CA PRO A 425 13.89 18.22 -7.22
C PRO A 425 12.81 17.26 -6.69
N PHE A 426 12.23 16.46 -7.59
CA PHE A 426 11.19 15.48 -7.24
C PHE A 426 11.67 14.47 -6.18
N VAL A 427 12.94 14.08 -6.22
CA VAL A 427 13.53 13.13 -5.25
C VAL A 427 13.53 13.72 -3.83
N ILE A 428 13.84 15.01 -3.69
CA ILE A 428 13.83 15.71 -2.40
C ILE A 428 12.40 15.83 -1.88
N LEU A 429 11.46 16.27 -2.72
CA LEU A 429 10.05 16.32 -2.34
C LEU A 429 9.55 14.94 -1.91
N ARG A 430 9.86 13.90 -2.69
CA ARG A 430 9.52 12.52 -2.35
C ARG A 430 10.10 12.10 -1.01
N ALA A 431 11.37 12.43 -0.72
CA ALA A 431 12.02 12.12 0.54
C ALA A 431 11.37 12.84 1.73
N ILE A 432 11.04 14.13 1.59
CA ILE A 432 10.34 14.92 2.60
C ILE A 432 8.95 14.34 2.88
N PHE A 433 8.15 14.10 1.84
CA PHE A 433 6.81 13.51 2.01
C PHE A 433 6.88 12.09 2.57
N LYS A 434 7.89 11.31 2.18
CA LYS A 434 8.13 9.98 2.76
C LYS A 434 8.42 10.09 4.25
N PHE A 435 9.32 10.98 4.67
CA PHE A 435 9.61 11.22 6.08
C PHE A 435 8.36 11.62 6.87
N ILE A 436 7.55 12.53 6.33
CA ILE A 436 6.27 12.95 6.94
C ILE A 436 5.31 11.76 7.04
N PHE A 437 5.12 11.01 5.96
CA PHE A 437 4.19 9.87 5.96
C PHE A 437 4.67 8.73 6.87
N ASP A 438 5.96 8.41 6.90
CA ASP A 438 6.54 7.38 7.76
C ASP A 438 6.36 7.75 9.24
N LYS A 439 6.69 8.99 9.63
CA LYS A 439 6.62 9.44 11.02
C LYS A 439 5.20 9.62 11.53
N PHE A 440 4.35 10.28 10.74
CA PHE A 440 3.00 10.63 11.21
C PHE A 440 1.97 9.54 10.85
N TYR A 441 1.95 9.07 9.60
CA TYR A 441 0.92 8.14 9.11
C TYR A 441 1.30 6.66 9.24
N ARG A 442 2.54 6.33 9.65
CA ARG A 442 3.00 4.95 9.91
C ARG A 442 2.61 4.00 8.77
N VAL A 443 3.00 4.35 7.55
CA VAL A 443 2.54 3.69 6.33
C VAL A 443 3.10 2.27 6.25
N GLU A 444 2.22 1.29 6.05
CA GLU A 444 2.59 -0.10 5.79
C GLU A 444 2.26 -0.49 4.36
N ILE A 445 3.20 -1.14 3.69
CA ILE A 445 3.03 -1.61 2.31
C ILE A 445 3.09 -3.13 2.29
N HIS A 446 2.05 -3.74 1.74
CA HIS A 446 2.00 -5.18 1.49
C HIS A 446 1.94 -5.46 -0.01
N GLY A 447 2.68 -6.48 -0.45
CA GLY A 447 2.64 -6.95 -1.84
C GLY A 447 3.43 -6.10 -2.84
N LEU A 448 4.45 -5.36 -2.41
CA LEU A 448 5.30 -4.57 -3.33
C LEU A 448 5.92 -5.41 -4.45
N GLN A 449 6.18 -6.70 -4.20
CA GLN A 449 6.63 -7.64 -5.23
C GLN A 449 5.65 -7.76 -6.41
N ASN A 450 4.34 -7.64 -6.16
CA ASN A 450 3.32 -7.68 -7.22
C ASN A 450 3.44 -6.50 -8.17
N PHE A 451 3.92 -5.34 -7.70
CA PHE A 451 4.19 -4.19 -8.56
C PHE A 451 5.34 -4.44 -9.54
N ILE A 452 6.36 -5.21 -9.11
CA ILE A 452 7.47 -5.62 -9.96
C ILE A 452 6.97 -6.67 -10.96
N ASN A 453 6.23 -7.68 -10.48
CA ASN A 453 5.69 -8.77 -11.29
C ASN A 453 4.68 -8.28 -12.35
N ALA A 454 4.03 -7.14 -12.15
CA ALA A 454 3.13 -6.53 -13.13
C ALA A 454 3.82 -6.09 -14.43
N GLY A 455 5.14 -5.95 -14.43
CA GLY A 455 5.91 -5.55 -15.61
C GLY A 455 5.87 -4.04 -15.88
N LYS A 456 6.19 -3.64 -17.12
CA LYS A 456 6.30 -2.22 -17.51
C LYS A 456 4.97 -1.61 -17.99
N ARG A 457 4.09 -2.41 -18.59
CA ARG A 457 2.81 -1.97 -19.17
C ARG A 457 1.65 -2.31 -18.24
N VAL A 458 1.26 -1.35 -17.40
CA VAL A 458 0.31 -1.59 -16.29
C VAL A 458 -0.66 -0.42 -16.14
N VAL A 459 -1.94 -0.75 -15.98
CA VAL A 459 -2.98 0.16 -15.48
C VAL A 459 -3.20 -0.15 -13.99
N ILE A 460 -2.77 0.75 -13.13
CA ILE A 460 -2.95 0.65 -11.68
C ILE A 460 -4.33 1.20 -11.34
N ILE A 461 -5.13 0.41 -10.65
CA ILE A 461 -6.44 0.84 -10.16
C ILE A 461 -6.43 0.88 -8.63
N ALA A 462 -7.05 1.90 -8.05
CA ALA A 462 -7.16 2.04 -6.61
C ALA A 462 -8.52 2.61 -6.18
N ASN A 463 -8.92 2.32 -4.94
CA ASN A 463 -10.05 3.01 -4.31
C ASN A 463 -9.69 4.48 -4.03
N HIS A 464 -10.70 5.36 -4.01
CA HIS A 464 -10.47 6.80 -3.83
C HIS A 464 -11.23 7.34 -2.62
N ILE A 465 -10.54 7.56 -1.50
CA ILE A 465 -11.13 7.86 -0.18
C ILE A 465 -10.63 9.18 0.43
N SER A 466 -9.53 9.74 -0.09
CA SER A 466 -8.92 10.95 0.42
C SER A 466 -8.20 11.74 -0.67
N TYR A 467 -8.01 13.04 -0.43
CA TYR A 467 -7.17 13.86 -1.28
C TYR A 467 -5.68 13.48 -1.21
N LEU A 468 -5.26 12.74 -0.18
CA LEU A 468 -3.88 12.26 -0.04
C LEU A 468 -3.56 11.01 -0.87
N ASP A 469 -4.56 10.36 -1.48
CA ASP A 469 -4.40 9.06 -2.15
C ASP A 469 -3.33 9.11 -3.26
N SER A 470 -3.34 10.15 -4.09
CA SER A 470 -2.37 10.28 -5.18
C SER A 470 -0.95 10.56 -4.68
N ALA A 471 -0.82 11.35 -3.62
CA ALA A 471 0.47 11.68 -3.02
C ALA A 471 1.10 10.43 -2.37
N ILE A 472 0.32 9.65 -1.63
CA ILE A 472 0.84 8.46 -0.95
C ILE A 472 1.29 7.39 -1.96
N LEU A 473 0.51 7.18 -3.03
CA LEU A 473 0.89 6.25 -4.09
C LEU A 473 2.17 6.71 -4.80
N THR A 474 2.32 8.00 -5.08
CA THR A 474 3.52 8.57 -5.73
C THR A 474 4.78 8.42 -4.88
N VAL A 475 4.64 8.60 -3.57
CA VAL A 475 5.77 8.50 -2.63
C VAL A 475 6.26 7.06 -2.48
N TYR A 476 5.34 6.10 -2.34
CA TYR A 476 5.69 4.73 -1.98
C TYR A 476 5.82 3.76 -3.16
N LEU A 477 5.19 4.02 -4.31
CA LEU A 477 5.34 3.17 -5.48
C LEU A 477 6.59 3.57 -6.30
N PRO A 478 7.33 2.59 -6.86
CA PRO A 478 8.55 2.88 -7.61
C PRO A 478 8.27 3.43 -9.02
N GLY A 479 9.13 4.35 -9.48
CA GLY A 479 9.07 4.96 -10.81
C GLY A 479 8.21 6.23 -10.89
N LYS A 480 8.26 6.90 -12.05
CA LYS A 480 7.46 8.09 -12.36
C LYS A 480 6.05 7.65 -12.77
N LEU A 481 5.10 7.70 -11.84
CA LEU A 481 3.70 7.35 -12.07
C LEU A 481 2.95 8.48 -12.78
N ILE A 482 2.03 8.11 -13.66
CA ILE A 482 1.12 9.04 -14.33
C ILE A 482 -0.27 8.89 -13.73
N PHE A 483 -0.91 9.98 -13.32
CA PHE A 483 -2.27 9.97 -12.77
C PHE A 483 -3.24 10.62 -13.74
N ALA A 484 -4.38 9.96 -13.96
CA ALA A 484 -5.53 10.58 -14.60
C ALA A 484 -6.32 11.36 -13.53
N VAL A 485 -6.29 12.70 -13.60
CA VAL A 485 -6.95 13.56 -12.60
C VAL A 485 -7.98 14.43 -13.29
N ASN A 486 -9.14 14.58 -12.65
CA ASN A 486 -10.19 15.48 -13.11
C ASN A 486 -9.73 16.96 -13.00
N THR A 487 -9.99 17.75 -14.05
CA THR A 487 -9.57 19.14 -14.20
C THR A 487 -10.02 20.04 -13.03
N TYR A 488 -11.25 19.86 -12.51
CA TYR A 488 -11.80 20.68 -11.42
C TYR A 488 -11.07 20.47 -10.08
N VAL A 489 -10.68 19.24 -9.77
CA VAL A 489 -9.96 18.94 -8.52
C VAL A 489 -8.57 19.57 -8.53
N ALA A 490 -7.95 19.60 -9.69
CA ALA A 490 -6.60 20.08 -9.83
C ALA A 490 -6.45 21.61 -9.80
N GLN A 491 -7.54 22.36 -10.03
CA GLN A 491 -7.55 23.82 -9.95
C GLN A 491 -7.53 24.36 -8.51
N LYS A 492 -7.85 23.54 -7.50
CA LYS A 492 -7.86 23.97 -6.09
C LYS A 492 -6.47 24.38 -5.62
N PHE A 493 -6.34 25.58 -5.04
CA PHE A 493 -5.03 26.16 -4.70
C PHE A 493 -4.18 25.26 -3.79
N TRP A 494 -4.79 24.62 -2.79
CA TRP A 494 -4.11 23.76 -1.83
C TRP A 494 -3.74 22.38 -2.38
N VAL A 495 -4.30 21.98 -3.53
CA VAL A 495 -3.97 20.73 -4.23
C VAL A 495 -2.72 20.92 -5.11
N LYS A 496 -2.45 22.15 -5.57
CA LYS A 496 -1.31 22.49 -6.45
C LYS A 496 0.05 21.99 -5.93
N PRO A 497 0.40 22.13 -4.62
CA PRO A 497 1.66 21.61 -4.09
C PRO A 497 1.81 20.08 -4.27
N PHE A 498 0.71 19.34 -4.22
CA PHE A 498 0.73 17.88 -4.43
C PHE A 498 0.82 17.52 -5.92
N LEU A 499 0.19 18.29 -6.80
CA LEU A 499 0.29 18.09 -8.25
C LEU A 499 1.70 18.36 -8.78
N THR A 500 2.50 19.21 -8.12
CA THR A 500 3.92 19.41 -8.48
C THR A 500 4.75 18.12 -8.38
N ILE A 501 4.32 17.19 -7.54
CA ILE A 501 4.97 15.90 -7.28
C ILE A 501 4.43 14.82 -8.22
N VAL A 502 3.23 15.00 -8.77
CA VAL A 502 2.54 13.98 -9.55
C VAL A 502 2.57 14.36 -11.03
N LYS A 503 2.97 13.43 -11.91
CA LYS A 503 2.76 13.66 -13.35
C LYS A 503 1.29 13.42 -13.67
N VAL A 504 0.54 14.50 -13.85
CA VAL A 504 -0.89 14.45 -14.06
C VAL A 504 -1.22 14.58 -15.55
N TYR A 505 -2.13 13.74 -16.02
CA TYR A 505 -2.91 13.99 -17.23
C TYR A 505 -4.29 14.44 -16.79
N PHE A 506 -4.70 15.61 -17.26
CA PHE A 506 -6.05 16.11 -17.07
C PHE A 506 -6.98 15.32 -17.98
N VAL A 507 -7.96 14.66 -17.37
CA VAL A 507 -8.92 13.81 -18.08
C VAL A 507 -10.30 14.23 -17.64
N ASP A 508 -11.03 14.86 -18.56
CA ASP A 508 -12.48 14.93 -18.44
C ASP A 508 -13.06 13.61 -18.95
N THR A 509 -13.84 12.94 -18.09
CA THR A 509 -14.45 11.63 -18.38
C THR A 509 -15.39 11.65 -19.60
N SER A 510 -15.79 12.84 -20.05
CA SER A 510 -16.61 13.09 -21.24
C SER A 510 -15.80 13.17 -22.55
N ASN A 511 -14.46 13.24 -22.52
CA ASN A 511 -13.66 13.47 -23.71
C ASN A 511 -12.97 12.18 -24.21
N ALA A 512 -13.43 11.64 -25.34
CA ALA A 512 -12.86 10.45 -25.99
C ALA A 512 -11.37 10.60 -26.38
N ILE A 513 -10.89 11.84 -26.59
CA ILE A 513 -9.49 12.14 -26.91
C ILE A 513 -8.58 11.81 -25.72
N ALA A 514 -9.02 12.06 -24.49
CA ALA A 514 -8.23 11.81 -23.29
C ALA A 514 -7.97 10.31 -23.06
N ILE A 515 -8.97 9.45 -23.33
CA ILE A 515 -8.81 7.99 -23.27
C ILE A 515 -7.79 7.50 -24.32
N ARG A 516 -7.83 8.04 -25.55
CA ARG A 516 -6.85 7.70 -26.60
C ARG A 516 -5.43 8.07 -26.19
N SER A 517 -5.24 9.24 -25.58
CA SER A 517 -3.95 9.69 -25.05
C SER A 517 -3.42 8.76 -23.95
N LEU A 518 -4.27 8.35 -23.00
CA LEU A 518 -3.87 7.39 -21.97
C LEU A 518 -3.50 6.02 -22.57
N ILE A 519 -4.25 5.52 -23.55
CA ILE A 519 -3.90 4.27 -24.26
C ILE A 519 -2.52 4.37 -24.91
N SER A 520 -2.21 5.50 -25.56
CA SER A 520 -0.90 5.74 -26.18
C SER A 520 0.22 5.73 -25.14
N GLU A 521 0.03 6.39 -24.00
CA GLU A 521 1.04 6.42 -22.92
C GLU A 521 1.26 5.03 -22.30
N VAL A 522 0.22 4.22 -22.08
CA VAL A 522 0.38 2.83 -21.61
C VAL A 522 1.12 1.99 -22.65
N LYS A 523 0.83 2.16 -23.95
CA LYS A 523 1.54 1.45 -25.04
C LYS A 523 3.05 1.77 -25.04
N LYS A 524 3.45 2.98 -24.64
CA LYS A 524 4.86 3.39 -24.43
C LYS A 524 5.50 2.81 -23.15
N ASN A 525 4.93 1.75 -22.57
CA ASN A 525 5.43 1.07 -21.38
C ASN A 525 5.49 1.97 -20.13
N ARG A 526 4.54 2.91 -20.01
CA ARG A 526 4.36 3.72 -18.80
C ARG A 526 3.26 3.15 -17.92
N LYS A 527 3.43 3.30 -16.60
CA LYS A 527 2.44 2.89 -15.59
C LYS A 527 1.50 4.06 -15.31
N ILE A 528 0.21 3.83 -15.45
CA ILE A 528 -0.83 4.85 -15.20
C ILE A 528 -1.68 4.43 -14.02
N VAL A 529 -1.95 5.35 -13.11
CA VAL A 529 -2.87 5.20 -11.99
C VAL A 529 -4.21 5.85 -12.36
N ILE A 530 -5.29 5.10 -12.22
CA ILE A 530 -6.65 5.59 -12.45
C ILE A 530 -7.52 5.15 -11.28
N PHE A 531 -8.31 6.08 -10.74
CA PHE A 531 -9.32 5.79 -9.72
C PHE A 531 -10.65 5.46 -10.42
N PRO A 532 -11.08 4.18 -10.47
CA PRO A 532 -12.24 3.79 -11.28
C PRO A 532 -13.56 4.40 -10.84
N GLU A 533 -13.64 4.91 -9.61
CA GLU A 533 -14.84 5.57 -9.05
C GLU A 533 -15.11 6.96 -9.66
N GLY A 534 -14.13 7.55 -10.34
CA GLY A 534 -14.24 8.88 -10.99
C GLY A 534 -14.34 10.08 -10.03
N ARG A 535 -14.59 9.84 -8.73
CA ARG A 535 -14.63 10.84 -7.66
C ARG A 535 -14.15 10.24 -6.33
N ILE A 536 -13.81 11.11 -5.38
CA ILE A 536 -13.52 10.69 -4.00
C ILE A 536 -14.83 10.19 -3.35
N SER A 537 -14.76 9.02 -2.72
CA SER A 537 -15.88 8.39 -2.03
C SER A 537 -16.40 9.24 -0.87
N ILE A 538 -17.72 9.35 -0.81
CA ILE A 538 -18.47 10.07 0.25
C ILE A 538 -19.13 9.11 1.25
N THR A 539 -19.26 7.83 0.88
CA THR A 539 -19.87 6.77 1.72
C THR A 539 -18.82 5.88 2.39
N GLY A 540 -17.61 5.79 1.83
CA GLY A 540 -16.54 4.91 2.31
C GLY A 540 -16.69 3.47 1.82
N SER A 541 -17.83 3.16 1.19
CA SER A 541 -18.04 1.96 0.40
C SER A 541 -17.68 2.21 -1.07
N LEU A 542 -17.57 1.15 -1.85
CA LEU A 542 -17.31 1.24 -3.28
C LEU A 542 -18.46 1.99 -3.96
N MET A 543 -18.13 3.00 -4.77
CA MET A 543 -19.12 3.74 -5.56
C MET A 543 -19.27 3.16 -6.97
N LYS A 544 -20.03 3.84 -7.84
CA LYS A 544 -20.13 3.50 -9.27
C LYS A 544 -18.73 3.40 -9.87
N ILE A 545 -18.44 2.26 -10.50
CA ILE A 545 -17.20 2.03 -11.24
C ILE A 545 -17.43 2.35 -12.70
N TYR A 546 -16.53 3.14 -13.28
CA TYR A 546 -16.49 3.42 -14.71
C TYR A 546 -15.62 2.38 -15.43
N GLU A 547 -16.02 2.00 -16.64
CA GLU A 547 -15.38 0.99 -17.49
C GLU A 547 -14.06 1.47 -18.13
N GLY A 548 -13.82 2.78 -18.15
CA GLY A 548 -12.67 3.43 -18.79
C GLY A 548 -11.29 2.80 -18.49
N PRO A 549 -10.92 2.55 -17.21
CA PRO A 549 -9.67 1.89 -16.86
C PRO A 549 -9.54 0.48 -17.47
N GLY A 550 -10.63 -0.28 -17.47
CA GLY A 550 -10.68 -1.62 -18.07
C GLY A 550 -10.52 -1.57 -19.59
N MET A 551 -11.16 -0.60 -20.25
CA MET A 551 -11.02 -0.38 -21.69
C MET A 551 -9.60 0.02 -22.09
N ILE A 552 -8.94 0.86 -21.29
CA ILE A 552 -7.54 1.24 -21.50
C ILE A 552 -6.64 0.01 -21.38
N ALA A 553 -6.86 -0.82 -20.36
CA ALA A 553 -6.08 -2.04 -20.16
C ALA A 553 -6.25 -3.03 -21.32
N ASP A 554 -7.48 -3.28 -21.76
CA ASP A 554 -7.79 -4.15 -22.90
C ASP A 554 -7.13 -3.66 -24.20
N LYS A 555 -7.36 -2.39 -24.59
CA LYS A 555 -6.82 -1.83 -25.85
C LYS A 555 -5.30 -1.67 -25.87
N SER A 556 -4.66 -1.57 -24.71
CA SER A 556 -3.20 -1.52 -24.59
C SER A 556 -2.56 -2.89 -24.35
N LYS A 557 -3.37 -3.95 -24.13
CA LYS A 557 -2.91 -5.27 -23.67
C LYS A 557 -2.10 -5.17 -22.36
N ALA A 558 -2.48 -4.26 -21.47
CA ALA A 558 -1.83 -4.04 -20.19
C ALA A 558 -2.37 -4.97 -19.09
N ALA A 559 -1.56 -5.22 -18.08
CA ALA A 559 -2.06 -5.79 -16.83
C ALA A 559 -2.77 -4.71 -16.00
N ILE A 560 -3.81 -5.11 -15.27
CA ILE A 560 -4.46 -4.31 -14.24
C ILE A 560 -3.82 -4.65 -12.90
N LEU A 561 -3.35 -3.64 -12.16
CA LEU A 561 -2.78 -3.82 -10.82
C LEU A 561 -3.70 -3.20 -9.77
N PRO A 562 -4.45 -4.00 -8.99
CA PRO A 562 -5.34 -3.49 -7.95
C PRO A 562 -4.57 -3.11 -6.69
N ILE A 563 -4.80 -1.90 -6.19
CA ILE A 563 -4.20 -1.38 -4.96
C ILE A 563 -5.28 -0.83 -4.04
N ARG A 564 -5.38 -1.35 -2.83
CA ARG A 564 -6.23 -0.74 -1.79
C ARG A 564 -5.42 0.17 -0.89
N ILE A 565 -5.98 1.34 -0.65
CA ILE A 565 -5.56 2.29 0.38
C ILE A 565 -6.57 2.21 1.52
N ASP A 566 -6.09 1.96 2.74
CA ASP A 566 -6.89 1.90 3.97
C ASP A 566 -6.28 2.78 5.06
N GLY A 567 -7.11 3.48 5.84
CA GLY A 567 -6.71 4.40 6.90
C GLY A 567 -6.93 5.88 6.57
N LEU A 568 -6.75 6.29 5.30
CA LEU A 568 -6.90 7.70 4.90
C LEU A 568 -8.33 8.23 5.02
N GLN A 569 -9.33 7.35 5.06
CA GLN A 569 -10.74 7.72 5.27
C GLN A 569 -11.00 8.36 6.64
N TYR A 570 -10.12 8.14 7.62
CA TYR A 570 -10.24 8.73 8.96
C TYR A 570 -9.56 10.10 9.08
N THR A 571 -8.88 10.57 8.03
CA THR A 571 -8.19 11.87 8.04
C THR A 571 -9.16 13.03 7.83
N VAL A 572 -8.70 14.23 8.14
CA VAL A 572 -9.41 15.48 7.78
C VAL A 572 -9.53 15.64 6.26
N PHE A 573 -8.60 15.07 5.49
CA PHE A 573 -8.54 15.11 4.03
C PHE A 573 -9.50 14.13 3.31
N SER A 574 -10.27 13.33 4.05
CA SER A 574 -11.35 12.54 3.44
C SER A 574 -12.53 13.43 3.02
N LYS A 575 -13.47 12.89 2.22
CA LYS A 575 -14.74 13.53 1.85
C LYS A 575 -15.99 12.84 2.41
N LEU A 576 -15.82 11.88 3.32
CA LEU A 576 -16.94 11.20 3.95
C LEU A 576 -17.90 12.18 4.65
N GLU A 577 -19.19 12.13 4.31
CA GLU A 577 -20.23 13.08 4.76
C GLU A 577 -20.66 12.86 6.21
N LYS A 578 -20.57 11.63 6.73
CA LYS A 578 -20.97 11.28 8.10
C LYS A 578 -19.87 10.46 8.79
N ARG A 579 -18.75 11.13 9.08
CA ARG A 579 -17.53 10.49 9.62
C ARG A 579 -17.78 9.98 11.03
N PRO A 580 -17.39 8.73 11.35
CA PRO A 580 -17.60 8.21 12.69
C PRO A 580 -16.64 8.86 13.71
N LYS A 581 -15.35 9.02 13.36
CA LYS A 581 -14.33 9.71 14.16
C LYS A 581 -13.17 10.14 13.26
N THR A 582 -12.79 11.42 13.31
CA THR A 582 -11.59 11.91 12.64
C THR A 582 -10.36 11.69 13.51
N THR A 583 -9.27 11.25 12.90
CA THR A 583 -7.96 11.14 13.51
C THR A 583 -6.97 11.92 12.66
N ILE A 584 -6.11 12.71 13.28
CA ILE A 584 -5.17 13.58 12.55
C ILE A 584 -4.16 12.73 11.77
N PHE A 585 -3.62 11.67 12.39
CA PHE A 585 -2.59 10.80 11.81
C PHE A 585 -2.93 9.30 11.98
N PRO A 586 -3.94 8.79 11.25
CA PRO A 586 -4.26 7.36 11.26
C PRO A 586 -3.12 6.57 10.65
N LYS A 587 -3.00 5.31 11.09
CA LYS A 587 -2.15 4.33 10.42
C LYS A 587 -2.70 4.08 9.00
N VAL A 588 -1.84 4.09 7.99
CA VAL A 588 -2.24 3.85 6.59
C VAL A 588 -1.66 2.55 6.08
N LYS A 589 -2.49 1.72 5.45
CA LYS A 589 -2.10 0.45 4.84
C LYS A 589 -2.32 0.52 3.34
N ILE A 590 -1.27 0.22 2.57
CA ILE A 590 -1.30 0.10 1.11
C ILE A 590 -1.14 -1.38 0.78
N THR A 591 -2.17 -2.00 0.22
CA THR A 591 -2.14 -3.42 -0.15
C THR A 591 -2.20 -3.55 -1.66
N ILE A 592 -1.14 -4.12 -2.26
CA ILE A 592 -0.98 -4.31 -3.70
C ILE A 592 -1.27 -5.79 -4.01
N LEU A 593 -2.34 -6.05 -4.74
CA LEU A 593 -2.72 -7.41 -5.14
C LEU A 593 -1.97 -7.87 -6.39
N PRO A 594 -1.96 -9.19 -6.68
CA PRO A 594 -1.40 -9.70 -7.92
C PRO A 594 -2.03 -9.06 -9.17
N PRO A 595 -1.25 -8.84 -10.24
CA PRO A 595 -1.76 -8.27 -11.47
C PRO A 595 -2.77 -9.20 -12.15
N VAL A 596 -3.85 -8.64 -12.67
CA VAL A 596 -4.93 -9.35 -13.37
C VAL A 596 -4.98 -8.89 -14.82
N ARG A 597 -5.31 -9.77 -15.76
CA ARG A 597 -5.57 -9.39 -17.16
C ARG A 597 -7.02 -9.69 -17.50
N ILE A 598 -7.75 -8.70 -18.01
CA ILE A 598 -9.07 -8.90 -18.57
C ILE A 598 -8.88 -9.37 -20.02
N ARG A 599 -9.53 -10.48 -20.39
CA ARG A 599 -9.54 -11.04 -21.75
C ARG A 599 -10.98 -11.24 -22.17
N PRO A 600 -11.61 -10.26 -22.82
CA PRO A 600 -12.93 -10.44 -23.42
C PRO A 600 -12.84 -11.46 -24.57
N LEU A 601 -13.92 -12.20 -24.81
CA LEU A 601 -14.01 -13.10 -25.96
C LEU A 601 -13.87 -12.30 -27.27
N PRO A 602 -13.20 -12.84 -28.31
CA PRO A 602 -12.96 -12.12 -29.56
C PRO A 602 -14.23 -11.72 -30.31
N GLU A 603 -15.29 -12.52 -30.17
CA GLU A 603 -16.54 -12.44 -30.95
C GLU A 603 -17.56 -11.44 -30.39
N LEU A 604 -17.30 -10.83 -29.23
CA LEU A 604 -18.23 -9.88 -28.61
C LEU A 604 -18.27 -8.56 -29.38
N ASP A 605 -19.48 -8.06 -29.65
CA ASP A 605 -19.70 -6.71 -30.15
C ASP A 605 -19.15 -5.65 -29.16
N PHE A 606 -18.90 -4.44 -29.65
CA PHE A 606 -18.36 -3.33 -28.87
C PHE A 606 -19.22 -2.98 -27.64
N SER A 607 -20.55 -3.14 -27.70
CA SER A 607 -21.42 -2.93 -26.54
C SER A 607 -21.20 -4.00 -25.46
N ASP A 608 -21.26 -5.28 -25.86
CA ASP A 608 -21.14 -6.41 -24.93
C ASP A 608 -19.74 -6.53 -24.35
N ARG A 609 -18.72 -6.23 -25.17
CA ARG A 609 -17.32 -6.14 -24.71
C ARG A 609 -17.15 -5.11 -23.61
N ARG A 610 -17.78 -3.93 -23.74
CA ARG A 610 -17.75 -2.88 -22.70
C ARG A 610 -18.44 -3.34 -21.42
N LYS A 611 -19.62 -3.96 -21.54
CA LYS A 611 -20.37 -4.48 -20.39
C LYS A 611 -19.59 -5.55 -19.64
N PHE A 612 -19.00 -6.51 -20.36
CA PHE A 612 -18.13 -7.54 -19.78
C PHE A 612 -16.93 -6.95 -19.02
N ILE A 613 -16.23 -5.99 -19.63
CA ILE A 613 -15.09 -5.31 -18.99
C ILE A 613 -15.52 -4.57 -17.72
N SER A 614 -16.68 -3.90 -17.75
CA SER A 614 -17.24 -3.21 -16.58
C SER A 614 -17.50 -4.17 -15.42
N HIS A 615 -18.19 -5.29 -15.67
CA HIS A 615 -18.46 -6.31 -14.65
C HIS A 615 -17.17 -6.91 -14.10
N LYS A 616 -16.20 -7.25 -14.95
CA LYS A 616 -14.91 -7.77 -14.50
C LYS A 616 -14.11 -6.74 -13.70
N LEU A 617 -14.17 -5.47 -14.05
CA LEU A 617 -13.53 -4.42 -13.27
C LEU A 617 -14.19 -4.25 -11.89
N TYR A 618 -15.52 -4.36 -11.82
CA TYR A 618 -16.24 -4.41 -10.54
C TYR A 618 -15.81 -5.60 -9.69
N ASP A 619 -15.72 -6.81 -10.27
CA ASP A 619 -15.27 -8.02 -9.57
C ASP A 619 -13.85 -7.86 -9.02
N ILE A 620 -12.95 -7.23 -9.79
CA ILE A 620 -11.58 -6.95 -9.34
C ILE A 620 -11.59 -5.99 -8.15
N MET A 621 -12.45 -4.96 -8.17
CA MET A 621 -12.52 -3.96 -7.09
C MET A 621 -13.14 -4.53 -5.81
N THR A 622 -14.19 -5.34 -5.91
CA THR A 622 -14.81 -6.00 -4.74
C THR A 622 -13.90 -7.08 -4.16
N GLU A 623 -13.23 -7.87 -5.00
CA GLU A 623 -12.19 -8.82 -4.57
C GLU A 623 -11.01 -8.10 -3.91
N MET A 624 -10.63 -6.93 -4.44
CA MET A 624 -9.59 -6.10 -3.87
C MET A 624 -9.94 -5.64 -2.45
N ILE A 625 -11.17 -5.16 -2.23
CA ILE A 625 -11.66 -4.79 -0.90
C ILE A 625 -11.71 -6.01 0.00
N PHE A 626 -12.22 -7.16 -0.45
CA PHE A 626 -12.30 -8.35 0.39
C PHE A 626 -10.92 -8.87 0.82
N ARG A 627 -10.02 -9.17 -0.13
CA ARG A 627 -8.70 -9.79 0.15
C ARG A 627 -7.77 -8.96 1.02
N SER A 628 -7.94 -7.65 1.01
CA SER A 628 -7.13 -6.73 1.80
C SER A 628 -7.73 -6.44 3.19
N SER A 629 -8.98 -6.86 3.43
CA SER A 629 -9.64 -6.70 4.73
C SER A 629 -9.08 -7.69 5.74
N ASP A 630 -8.99 -7.25 7.00
CA ASP A 630 -8.58 -8.13 8.10
C ASP A 630 -9.80 -8.89 8.64
N TYR A 631 -9.76 -10.21 8.52
CA TYR A 631 -10.72 -11.12 9.12
C TYR A 631 -10.04 -12.24 9.92
N ASN A 632 -8.69 -12.26 10.02
CA ASN A 632 -7.93 -13.33 10.67
C ASN A 632 -7.79 -13.05 12.17
N GLN A 633 -8.92 -12.97 12.88
CA GLN A 633 -8.98 -12.63 14.29
C GLN A 633 -10.27 -13.15 14.92
N THR A 634 -10.41 -13.03 16.24
CA THR A 634 -11.69 -13.35 16.89
C THR A 634 -12.71 -12.23 16.67
N ILE A 635 -14.00 -12.60 16.72
CA ILE A 635 -15.11 -11.64 16.62
C ILE A 635 -15.03 -10.59 17.73
N PHE A 636 -14.64 -11.00 18.94
CA PHE A 636 -14.52 -10.08 20.06
C PHE A 636 -13.35 -9.10 19.88
N HIS A 637 -12.23 -9.52 19.27
CA HIS A 637 -11.17 -8.58 18.87
C HIS A 637 -11.68 -7.57 17.83
N SER A 638 -12.43 -8.04 16.83
CA SER A 638 -13.06 -7.17 15.83
C SER A 638 -14.05 -6.18 16.47
N LEU A 639 -14.73 -6.54 17.57
CA LEU A 639 -15.61 -5.63 18.32
C LEU A 639 -14.81 -4.53 19.02
N ILE A 640 -13.66 -4.86 19.60
CA ILE A 640 -12.74 -3.89 20.21
C ILE A 640 -12.21 -2.91 19.16
N ASP A 641 -11.81 -3.41 17.99
CA ASP A 641 -11.35 -2.59 16.88
C ASP A 641 -12.47 -1.70 16.31
N ALA A 642 -13.69 -2.22 16.19
CA ALA A 642 -14.87 -1.43 15.82
C ALA A 642 -15.14 -0.31 16.85
N SER A 643 -15.08 -0.61 18.15
CA SER A 643 -15.24 0.40 19.21
C SER A 643 -14.19 1.52 19.12
N ARG A 644 -12.93 1.19 18.82
CA ARG A 644 -11.86 2.18 18.64
C ARG A 644 -12.06 3.02 17.38
N ARG A 645 -12.43 2.37 16.28
CA ARG A 645 -12.62 2.97 14.95
C ARG A 645 -13.82 3.90 14.91
N TYR A 646 -14.95 3.47 15.47
CA TYR A 646 -16.22 4.19 15.38
C TYR A 646 -16.54 5.04 16.62
N GLY A 647 -15.75 4.93 17.68
CA GLY A 647 -15.90 5.67 18.93
C GLY A 647 -16.57 4.85 20.03
N ALA A 648 -15.93 4.79 21.20
CA ALA A 648 -16.38 3.97 22.32
C ALA A 648 -17.73 4.41 22.90
N ASN A 649 -18.08 5.69 22.77
CA ASN A 649 -19.33 6.27 23.26
C ASN A 649 -20.48 6.23 22.23
N LYS A 650 -20.23 5.69 21.03
CA LYS A 650 -21.28 5.59 20.01
C LYS A 650 -22.32 4.56 20.45
N LEU A 651 -23.60 4.94 20.40
CA LEU A 651 -24.75 4.04 20.56
C LEU A 651 -24.76 3.02 19.43
N ILE A 652 -24.69 1.73 19.76
CA ILE A 652 -24.55 0.64 18.78
C ILE A 652 -25.67 -0.39 18.85
N LEU A 653 -26.27 -0.60 20.03
CA LEU A 653 -27.35 -1.57 20.23
C LEU A 653 -28.52 -0.92 20.95
N GLN A 654 -29.73 -1.26 20.54
CA GLN A 654 -30.97 -0.92 21.22
C GLN A 654 -31.98 -2.06 21.08
N ASP A 655 -32.89 -2.21 22.04
CA ASP A 655 -34.05 -3.07 21.92
C ASP A 655 -35.35 -2.35 22.31
N ILE A 656 -36.49 -3.02 22.11
CA ILE A 656 -37.83 -2.52 22.41
C ILE A 656 -38.07 -2.21 23.90
N THR A 657 -37.22 -2.73 24.80
CA THR A 657 -37.30 -2.44 26.24
C THR A 657 -36.54 -1.16 26.62
N ASN A 658 -36.20 -0.32 25.64
CA ASN A 658 -35.39 0.89 25.76
C ASN A 658 -33.98 0.68 26.34
N ASN A 659 -33.47 -0.56 26.32
CA ASN A 659 -32.07 -0.82 26.67
C ASN A 659 -31.17 -0.36 25.53
N SER A 660 -30.51 0.78 25.73
CA SER A 660 -29.58 1.39 24.78
C SER A 660 -28.14 1.23 25.24
N LEU A 661 -27.25 0.74 24.36
CA LEU A 661 -25.86 0.46 24.69
C LEU A 661 -24.88 1.11 23.72
N THR A 662 -23.92 1.82 24.30
CA THR A 662 -22.71 2.23 23.59
C THR A 662 -21.76 1.05 23.42
N TYR A 663 -20.78 1.17 22.50
CA TYR A 663 -19.71 0.18 22.39
C TYR A 663 -18.99 -0.10 23.71
N ARG A 664 -18.67 0.94 24.49
CA ARG A 664 -18.01 0.77 25.80
C ARG A 664 -18.89 -0.04 26.74
N GLN A 665 -20.18 0.29 26.82
CA GLN A 665 -21.11 -0.45 27.67
C GLN A 665 -21.27 -1.91 27.21
N CYS A 666 -21.30 -2.16 25.90
CA CYS A 666 -21.33 -3.51 25.34
C CYS A 666 -20.09 -4.32 25.75
N LEU A 667 -18.88 -3.75 25.61
CA LEU A 667 -17.63 -4.38 26.03
C LEU A 667 -17.59 -4.66 27.54
N VAL A 668 -17.90 -3.66 28.37
CA VAL A 668 -17.89 -3.78 29.84
C VAL A 668 -18.88 -4.86 30.29
N ARG A 669 -20.12 -4.86 29.76
CA ARG A 669 -21.13 -5.86 30.11
C ARG A 669 -20.75 -7.26 29.62
N SER A 670 -20.09 -7.38 28.46
CA SER A 670 -19.57 -8.66 27.97
C SER A 670 -18.45 -9.20 28.85
N PHE A 671 -17.50 -8.35 29.28
CA PHE A 671 -16.45 -8.75 30.22
C PHE A 671 -16.99 -9.19 31.56
N LEU A 672 -17.97 -8.45 32.09
CA LEU A 672 -18.61 -8.73 33.37
C LEU A 672 -19.39 -10.05 33.33
N LEU A 673 -20.24 -10.24 32.31
CA LEU A 673 -21.00 -11.48 32.17
C LEU A 673 -20.08 -12.68 31.92
N GLY A 674 -19.07 -12.54 31.08
CA GLY A 674 -18.11 -13.61 30.82
C GLY A 674 -17.31 -14.02 32.05
N ARG A 675 -16.95 -13.04 32.91
CA ARG A 675 -16.32 -13.31 34.22
C ARG A 675 -17.23 -14.13 35.12
N LEU A 676 -18.52 -13.79 35.18
CA LEU A 676 -19.49 -14.53 35.99
C LEU A 676 -19.68 -15.96 35.46
N LEU A 677 -19.78 -16.11 34.13
CA LEU A 677 -19.87 -17.41 33.48
C LEU A 677 -18.61 -18.26 33.68
N SER A 678 -17.42 -17.65 33.80
CA SER A 678 -16.18 -18.41 34.05
C SER A 678 -16.14 -19.17 35.37
N ASN A 679 -17.04 -18.86 36.32
CA ASN A 679 -17.20 -19.62 37.55
C ASN A 679 -17.97 -20.93 37.36
N VAL A 680 -18.67 -21.10 36.23
CA VAL A 680 -19.56 -22.25 35.95
C VAL A 680 -19.20 -23.00 34.67
N ILE A 681 -18.49 -22.37 33.73
CA ILE A 681 -18.05 -22.99 32.48
C ILE A 681 -16.55 -22.76 32.23
N SER A 682 -15.88 -23.81 31.77
CA SER A 682 -14.48 -23.76 31.37
C SER A 682 -14.31 -23.32 29.91
N PRO A 683 -13.23 -22.59 29.57
CA PRO A 683 -12.92 -22.23 28.18
C PRO A 683 -12.84 -23.46 27.26
N GLY A 684 -13.38 -23.36 26.05
CA GLY A 684 -13.43 -24.42 25.05
C GLY A 684 -14.70 -25.29 25.08
N ASN A 685 -15.52 -25.16 26.13
CA ASN A 685 -16.77 -25.91 26.26
C ASN A 685 -17.96 -25.21 25.59
N TYR A 686 -18.97 -26.00 25.24
CA TYR A 686 -20.23 -25.53 24.68
C TYR A 686 -21.20 -25.04 25.76
N ILE A 687 -21.89 -23.94 25.48
CA ILE A 687 -22.98 -23.42 26.31
C ILE A 687 -24.23 -23.22 25.45
N GLY A 688 -25.35 -23.81 25.87
CA GLY A 688 -26.64 -23.57 25.22
C GLY A 688 -27.12 -22.15 25.52
N VAL A 689 -27.48 -21.38 24.49
CA VAL A 689 -28.03 -20.03 24.64
C VAL A 689 -29.48 -20.05 24.17
N MET A 690 -30.41 -19.91 25.12
CA MET A 690 -31.85 -19.89 24.88
C MET A 690 -32.42 -18.54 25.31
N LEU A 691 -32.34 -17.54 24.43
CA LEU A 691 -32.72 -16.15 24.70
C LEU A 691 -33.44 -15.54 23.48
N PRO A 692 -34.30 -14.52 23.66
CA PRO A 692 -34.99 -13.85 22.56
C PRO A 692 -34.06 -12.89 21.83
N ASN A 693 -34.50 -12.27 20.74
CA ASN A 693 -33.75 -11.15 20.16
C ASN A 693 -33.75 -9.95 21.10
N SER A 694 -32.60 -9.64 21.67
CA SER A 694 -32.43 -8.54 22.63
C SER A 694 -30.97 -8.12 22.75
N THR A 695 -30.74 -6.95 23.36
CA THR A 695 -29.37 -6.51 23.67
C THR A 695 -28.64 -7.50 24.59
N THR A 696 -29.35 -8.13 25.52
CA THR A 696 -28.83 -9.16 26.43
C THR A 696 -28.30 -10.39 25.69
N THR A 697 -28.98 -10.84 24.63
CA THR A 697 -28.53 -11.97 23.80
C THR A 697 -27.22 -11.65 23.10
N THR A 698 -27.09 -10.44 22.57
CA THR A 698 -25.86 -9.99 21.92
C THR A 698 -24.71 -9.87 22.92
N ILE A 699 -24.96 -9.35 24.12
CA ILE A 699 -23.97 -9.34 25.22
C ILE A 699 -23.54 -10.76 25.60
N THR A 700 -24.49 -11.69 25.70
CA THR A 700 -24.22 -13.10 26.07
C THR A 700 -23.32 -13.77 25.04
N LEU A 701 -23.59 -13.55 23.75
CA LEU A 701 -22.74 -14.03 22.65
C LEU A 701 -21.31 -13.48 22.75
N PHE A 702 -21.17 -12.17 22.89
CA PHE A 702 -19.86 -11.54 23.01
C PHE A 702 -19.12 -11.93 24.30
N ALA A 703 -19.83 -12.11 25.41
CA ALA A 703 -19.28 -12.62 26.65
C ALA A 703 -18.69 -14.03 26.48
N CYS A 704 -19.43 -14.93 25.81
CA CYS A 704 -18.95 -16.27 25.50
C CYS A 704 -17.69 -16.21 24.64
N MET A 705 -17.72 -15.44 23.55
CA MET A 705 -16.58 -15.30 22.62
C MET A 705 -15.36 -14.61 23.28
N ALA A 706 -15.57 -13.70 24.24
CA ALA A 706 -14.47 -13.06 24.97
C ALA A 706 -13.69 -14.05 25.84
N TYR A 707 -14.39 -14.99 26.49
CA TYR A 707 -13.81 -15.99 27.40
C TYR A 707 -13.62 -17.37 26.76
N ASN A 708 -13.72 -17.46 25.42
CA ASN A 708 -13.55 -18.69 24.65
C ASN A 708 -14.55 -19.81 25.02
N PHE A 709 -15.76 -19.45 25.43
CA PHE A 709 -16.90 -20.39 25.48
C PHE A 709 -17.54 -20.44 24.10
N ILE A 710 -18.06 -21.61 23.70
CA ILE A 710 -18.66 -21.80 22.39
C ILE A 710 -20.19 -21.70 22.53
N PRO A 711 -20.79 -20.52 22.25
CA PRO A 711 -22.23 -20.38 22.29
C PRO A 711 -22.87 -21.31 21.26
N THR A 712 -23.89 -22.04 21.70
CA THR A 712 -24.69 -22.92 20.84
C THR A 712 -26.13 -22.45 20.93
N MET A 713 -26.64 -21.86 19.85
CA MET A 713 -27.95 -21.23 19.88
C MET A 713 -29.05 -22.29 19.89
N ILE A 714 -29.91 -22.25 20.91
CA ILE A 714 -31.02 -23.18 21.04
C ILE A 714 -32.23 -22.60 20.31
N ASN A 715 -32.70 -23.33 19.30
CA ASN A 715 -33.99 -23.02 18.68
C ASN A 715 -35.13 -23.53 19.58
N PHE A 716 -35.66 -22.64 20.40
CA PHE A 716 -36.75 -22.92 21.34
C PHE A 716 -38.11 -23.12 20.69
N THR A 717 -38.23 -22.94 19.37
CA THR A 717 -39.48 -23.24 18.63
C THR A 717 -39.55 -24.68 18.13
N LEU A 718 -38.47 -25.46 18.30
CA LEU A 718 -38.47 -26.90 18.00
C LEU A 718 -39.15 -27.70 19.12
N GLY A 719 -39.66 -28.88 18.79
CA GLY A 719 -40.18 -29.81 19.78
C GLY A 719 -39.11 -30.22 20.82
N ILE A 720 -39.55 -30.44 22.07
CA ILE A 720 -38.69 -30.72 23.24
C ILE A 720 -37.68 -31.85 22.96
N LYS A 721 -38.13 -32.96 22.34
CA LYS A 721 -37.26 -34.09 21.98
C LYS A 721 -36.12 -33.69 21.03
N SER A 722 -36.42 -32.83 20.06
CA SER A 722 -35.45 -32.32 19.08
C SER A 722 -34.40 -31.42 19.75
N ILE A 723 -34.82 -30.58 20.71
CA ILE A 723 -33.91 -29.74 21.50
C ILE A 723 -32.97 -30.61 22.34
N ILE A 724 -33.50 -31.61 23.06
CA ILE A 724 -32.69 -32.53 23.87
C ILE A 724 -31.67 -33.28 22.99
N SER A 725 -32.11 -33.80 21.84
CA SER A 725 -31.23 -34.47 20.88
C SER A 725 -30.12 -33.55 20.35
N SER A 726 -30.47 -32.30 20.04
CA SER A 726 -29.54 -31.28 19.56
C SER A 726 -28.46 -30.97 20.61
N CYS A 727 -28.87 -30.78 21.87
CA CYS A 727 -27.95 -30.55 22.98
C CYS A 727 -27.00 -31.74 23.21
N ARG A 728 -27.51 -32.98 23.16
CA ARG A 728 -26.70 -34.20 23.31
C ARG A 728 -25.71 -34.39 22.16
N THR A 729 -26.13 -34.08 20.93
CA THR A 729 -25.27 -34.21 19.73
C THR A 729 -24.00 -33.35 19.85
N VAL A 730 -24.13 -32.14 20.41
CA VAL A 730 -23.01 -31.21 20.61
C VAL A 730 -22.25 -31.46 21.92
N GLY A 731 -22.90 -32.07 22.92
CA GLY A 731 -22.34 -32.25 24.26
C GLY A 731 -22.55 -31.03 25.17
N ILE A 732 -23.74 -30.40 25.10
CA ILE A 732 -24.12 -29.28 25.96
C ILE A 732 -24.52 -29.80 27.34
N ASN A 733 -23.89 -29.27 28.39
CA ASN A 733 -24.23 -29.59 29.79
C ASN A 733 -24.98 -28.45 30.50
N ILE A 734 -24.82 -27.22 30.01
CA ILE A 734 -25.34 -25.99 30.63
C ILE A 734 -26.14 -25.21 29.59
N ILE A 735 -27.36 -24.80 29.95
CA ILE A 735 -28.19 -23.91 29.14
C ILE A 735 -28.43 -22.61 29.90
N CYS A 736 -28.15 -21.49 29.24
CA CYS A 736 -28.35 -20.15 29.76
C CYS A 736 -29.66 -19.55 29.20
N THR A 737 -30.51 -19.01 30.08
CA THR A 737 -31.80 -18.38 29.72
C THR A 737 -32.12 -17.20 30.66
N SER A 738 -33.31 -16.61 30.54
CA SER A 738 -33.85 -15.53 31.40
C SER A 738 -35.25 -15.90 31.89
N ARG A 739 -35.54 -15.64 33.16
CA ARG A 739 -36.88 -15.90 33.73
C ARG A 739 -37.96 -15.09 33.02
N LEU A 740 -37.67 -13.81 32.78
CA LEU A 740 -38.56 -12.90 32.06
C LEU A 740 -38.88 -13.42 30.66
N PHE A 741 -37.90 -14.03 29.98
CA PHE A 741 -38.11 -14.63 28.67
C PHE A 741 -38.98 -15.88 28.75
N ILE A 742 -38.70 -16.80 29.69
CA ILE A 742 -39.51 -18.02 29.89
C ILE A 742 -40.99 -17.65 30.11
N GLU A 743 -41.25 -16.64 30.93
CA GLU A 743 -42.60 -16.16 31.23
C GLU A 743 -43.27 -15.54 29.99
N LYS A 744 -42.63 -14.54 29.36
CA LYS A 744 -43.21 -13.81 28.22
C LYS A 744 -43.42 -14.70 26.99
N ALA A 745 -42.52 -15.65 26.75
CA ALA A 745 -42.62 -16.58 25.62
C ALA A 745 -43.41 -17.86 25.95
N ARG A 746 -43.96 -17.97 27.16
CA ARG A 746 -44.75 -19.14 27.63
C ARG A 746 -44.00 -20.48 27.49
N LEU A 747 -42.72 -20.49 27.88
CA LEU A 747 -41.81 -21.64 27.76
C LEU A 747 -41.64 -22.44 29.07
N GLN A 748 -42.59 -22.35 30.01
CA GLN A 748 -42.47 -22.98 31.34
C GLN A 748 -42.30 -24.50 31.24
N GLU A 749 -43.11 -25.16 30.40
CA GLU A 749 -43.05 -26.62 30.21
C GLU A 749 -41.72 -27.05 29.56
N LEU A 750 -41.30 -26.36 28.49
CA LEU A 750 -40.01 -26.62 27.85
C LEU A 750 -38.87 -26.51 28.86
N ASN A 751 -38.86 -25.44 29.65
CA ASN A 751 -37.84 -25.19 30.66
C ASN A 751 -37.82 -26.28 31.75
N TYR A 752 -38.99 -26.71 32.22
CA TYR A 752 -39.11 -27.80 33.19
C TYR A 752 -38.52 -29.11 32.65
N GLN A 753 -38.83 -29.47 31.40
CA GLN A 753 -38.29 -30.69 30.78
C GLN A 753 -36.78 -30.62 30.53
N LEU A 754 -36.26 -29.46 30.10
CA LEU A 754 -34.81 -29.29 29.89
C LEU A 754 -34.02 -29.36 31.21
N ASN A 755 -34.58 -28.85 32.32
CA ASN A 755 -33.93 -28.86 33.63
C ASN A 755 -33.71 -30.27 34.20
N LYS A 756 -34.41 -31.29 33.67
CA LYS A 756 -34.17 -32.71 34.03
C LYS A 756 -32.87 -33.27 33.45
N TYR A 757 -32.38 -32.70 32.34
CA TYR A 757 -31.23 -33.24 31.60
C TYR A 757 -30.03 -32.30 31.57
N PHE A 758 -30.26 -30.99 31.70
CA PHE A 758 -29.22 -29.96 31.59
C PHE A 758 -29.30 -29.00 32.76
N ARG A 759 -28.15 -28.48 33.19
CA ARG A 759 -28.12 -27.42 34.22
C ARG A 759 -28.60 -26.10 33.61
N ILE A 760 -29.76 -25.62 34.05
CA ILE A 760 -30.28 -24.32 33.62
C ILE A 760 -29.69 -23.21 34.49
N ILE A 761 -29.14 -22.18 33.84
CA ILE A 761 -28.64 -20.97 34.49
C ILE A 761 -29.46 -19.79 34.02
N TYR A 762 -30.05 -19.05 34.97
CA TYR A 762 -30.73 -17.80 34.69
C TYR A 762 -29.73 -16.64 34.78
N LEU A 763 -29.71 -15.78 33.77
CA LEU A 763 -28.83 -14.60 33.74
C LEU A 763 -29.04 -13.68 34.95
N GLU A 764 -30.26 -13.63 35.49
CA GLU A 764 -30.60 -12.87 36.68
C GLU A 764 -29.88 -13.39 37.93
N ASP A 765 -29.64 -14.70 38.04
CA ASP A 765 -28.97 -15.31 39.20
C ASP A 765 -27.46 -15.05 39.21
N LEU A 766 -26.86 -14.83 38.03
CA LEU A 766 -25.45 -14.47 37.95
C LEU A 766 -25.21 -13.06 38.53
N ARG A 767 -26.24 -12.20 38.56
CA ARG A 767 -26.14 -10.83 39.07
C ARG A 767 -25.93 -10.79 40.59
N SER A 768 -26.48 -11.74 41.36
CA SER A 768 -26.32 -11.77 42.82
C SER A 768 -24.88 -12.10 43.24
N ASN A 769 -24.15 -12.85 42.42
CA ASN A 769 -22.74 -13.19 42.64
C ASN A 769 -21.74 -12.08 42.28
N LEU A 770 -22.22 -10.87 41.96
CA LEU A 770 -21.40 -9.79 41.43
C LEU A 770 -20.69 -8.98 42.52
N LYS A 771 -19.41 -9.28 42.74
CA LYS A 771 -18.54 -8.51 43.65
C LYS A 771 -18.28 -7.09 43.13
N PHE A 772 -18.19 -6.12 44.04
CA PHE A 772 -17.89 -4.71 43.71
C PHE A 772 -16.55 -4.55 43.00
N THR A 773 -15.52 -5.32 43.40
CA THR A 773 -14.21 -5.35 42.76
C THR A 773 -14.28 -5.75 41.27
N THR A 774 -15.14 -6.71 40.93
CA THR A 774 -15.32 -7.16 39.54
C THR A 774 -15.93 -6.08 38.66
N LYS A 775 -16.88 -5.29 39.21
CA LYS A 775 -17.46 -4.13 38.50
C LYS A 775 -16.39 -3.09 38.16
N ILE A 776 -15.53 -2.73 39.12
CA ILE A 776 -14.45 -1.75 38.92
C ILE A 776 -13.46 -2.25 37.85
N VAL A 777 -12.98 -3.50 37.99
CA VAL A 777 -12.02 -4.08 37.04
C VAL A 777 -12.59 -4.11 35.62
N CYS A 778 -13.84 -4.56 35.45
CA CYS A 778 -14.46 -4.60 34.12
C CYS A 778 -14.76 -3.20 33.57
N TRP A 779 -15.07 -2.22 34.43
CA TRP A 779 -15.24 -0.83 34.03
C TRP A 779 -13.93 -0.23 33.51
N LEU A 780 -12.82 -0.44 34.23
CA LEU A 780 -11.46 -0.06 33.77
C LEU A 780 -11.08 -0.79 32.47
N ALA A 781 -11.44 -2.07 32.34
CA ALA A 781 -11.26 -2.84 31.11
C ALA A 781 -12.01 -2.21 29.92
N GLY A 782 -13.09 -1.46 30.14
CA GLY A 782 -13.78 -0.68 29.10
C GLY A 782 -12.94 0.46 28.50
N PHE A 783 -11.96 0.98 29.24
CA PHE A 783 -11.01 1.99 28.74
C PHE A 783 -9.79 1.35 28.07
N PHE A 784 -9.36 0.18 28.55
CA PHE A 784 -8.23 -0.57 28.01
C PHE A 784 -8.62 -1.97 27.49
N PRO A 785 -9.62 -2.08 26.60
CA PRO A 785 -10.24 -3.37 26.27
C PRO A 785 -9.28 -4.34 25.58
N ARG A 786 -8.34 -3.86 24.76
CA ARG A 786 -7.36 -4.71 24.08
C ARG A 786 -6.35 -5.34 25.05
N ALA A 787 -5.89 -4.56 26.04
CA ALA A 787 -4.97 -5.06 27.05
C ALA A 787 -5.66 -6.10 27.94
N TYR A 788 -6.88 -5.80 28.41
CA TYR A 788 -7.65 -6.72 29.22
C TYR A 788 -8.03 -8.00 28.45
N TYR A 789 -8.47 -7.88 27.20
CA TYR A 789 -8.79 -9.04 26.36
C TYR A 789 -7.57 -9.94 26.13
N SER A 790 -6.41 -9.34 25.85
CA SER A 790 -5.16 -10.09 25.70
C SER A 790 -4.71 -10.77 27.00
N PHE A 791 -5.09 -10.25 28.16
CA PHE A 791 -4.81 -10.85 29.46
C PHE A 791 -5.70 -12.08 29.73
N ILE A 792 -7.00 -11.99 29.46
CA ILE A 792 -7.95 -13.09 29.70
C ILE A 792 -7.93 -14.17 28.60
N ASN A 793 -7.57 -13.80 27.37
CA ASN A 793 -7.53 -14.72 26.24
C ASN A 793 -6.23 -14.52 25.45
N LYS A 794 -5.26 -15.41 25.69
CA LYS A 794 -3.96 -15.42 25.01
C LYS A 794 -4.03 -15.96 23.59
N ASN A 795 -5.11 -16.65 23.21
CA ASN A 795 -5.24 -17.31 21.91
C ASN A 795 -6.20 -16.54 20.99
N ASN A 796 -5.67 -15.61 20.21
CA ASN A 796 -6.44 -14.83 19.22
C ASN A 796 -6.55 -15.55 17.86
N ASN A 797 -6.74 -16.88 17.86
CA ASN A 797 -6.82 -17.65 16.62
C ASN A 797 -8.23 -17.57 16.03
N GLY A 798 -8.39 -16.87 14.91
CA GLY A 798 -9.68 -16.75 14.23
C GLY A 798 -10.23 -18.05 13.63
N ASN A 799 -9.41 -19.10 13.48
CA ASN A 799 -9.90 -20.42 13.03
C ASN A 799 -10.54 -21.24 14.16
N SER A 800 -10.54 -20.76 15.41
CA SER A 800 -11.22 -21.45 16.51
C SER A 800 -12.75 -21.39 16.36
N ARG A 801 -13.43 -22.35 16.98
CA ARG A 801 -14.89 -22.47 17.01
C ARG A 801 -15.48 -21.22 17.68
N ALA A 802 -16.36 -20.53 16.97
CA ALA A 802 -17.00 -19.31 17.45
C ALA A 802 -18.46 -19.51 17.87
N ILE A 803 -19.21 -20.33 17.13
CA ILE A 803 -20.62 -20.57 17.38
C ILE A 803 -21.09 -21.88 16.74
N VAL A 804 -22.09 -22.50 17.35
CA VAL A 804 -22.82 -23.64 16.79
C VAL A 804 -24.27 -23.25 16.56
N LEU A 805 -24.78 -23.60 15.39
CA LEU A 805 -26.17 -23.39 14.97
C LEU A 805 -26.78 -24.71 14.51
N PHE A 806 -28.06 -24.93 14.79
CA PHE A 806 -28.76 -26.13 14.33
C PHE A 806 -29.50 -25.85 13.02
N THR A 807 -29.40 -26.78 12.08
CA THR A 807 -30.21 -26.80 10.86
C THR A 807 -31.20 -27.96 10.91
N ALA A 808 -32.45 -27.68 10.56
CA ALA A 808 -33.44 -28.73 10.33
C ALA A 808 -33.06 -29.43 9.03
N GLY A 809 -32.57 -30.67 9.12
CA GLY A 809 -32.44 -31.53 7.96
C GLY A 809 -33.84 -31.81 7.42
N THR A 810 -34.01 -31.82 6.10
CA THR A 810 -35.33 -32.02 5.50
C THR A 810 -35.97 -33.36 5.85
N GLU A 811 -35.25 -34.35 6.41
CA GLU A 811 -35.77 -35.71 6.70
C GLU A 811 -35.03 -36.46 7.85
N GLN A 812 -34.12 -35.83 8.62
CA GLN A 812 -33.30 -36.51 9.65
C GLN A 812 -33.10 -35.66 10.92
N ALA A 813 -32.61 -36.29 12.00
CA ALA A 813 -32.23 -35.65 13.25
C ALA A 813 -31.39 -34.36 13.03
N PRO A 814 -31.56 -33.32 13.87
CA PRO A 814 -30.93 -32.00 13.66
C PRO A 814 -29.41 -32.08 13.51
N LYS A 815 -28.86 -31.35 12.53
CA LYS A 815 -27.41 -31.24 12.31
C LYS A 815 -26.88 -29.96 12.96
N ALA A 816 -25.75 -30.07 13.64
CA ALA A 816 -25.08 -28.92 14.25
C ALA A 816 -23.98 -28.40 13.31
N VAL A 817 -24.15 -27.18 12.80
CA VAL A 817 -23.18 -26.46 11.99
C VAL A 817 -22.20 -25.73 12.89
N VAL A 818 -20.90 -26.02 12.75
CA VAL A 818 -19.85 -25.37 13.54
C VAL A 818 -19.17 -24.28 12.71
N LEU A 819 -19.27 -23.03 13.15
CA LEU A 819 -18.65 -21.88 12.51
C LEU A 819 -17.46 -21.37 13.33
N SER A 820 -16.37 -21.03 12.64
CA SER A 820 -15.23 -20.32 13.23
C SER A 820 -15.43 -18.80 13.25
N HIS A 821 -14.58 -18.08 13.99
CA HIS A 821 -14.61 -16.61 13.97
C HIS A 821 -14.29 -16.07 12.57
N ASN A 822 -13.32 -16.68 11.90
CA ASN A 822 -12.93 -16.35 10.54
C ASN A 822 -14.07 -16.55 9.55
N ASN A 823 -14.91 -17.58 9.72
CA ASN A 823 -16.04 -17.80 8.82
C ASN A 823 -17.02 -16.61 8.83
N LEU A 824 -17.39 -16.15 10.03
CA LEU A 824 -18.30 -15.03 10.23
C LEU A 824 -17.68 -13.69 9.82
N LEU A 825 -16.40 -13.45 10.16
CA LEU A 825 -15.70 -12.21 9.79
C LEU A 825 -15.42 -12.14 8.29
N ALA A 826 -15.12 -13.26 7.65
CA ALA A 826 -14.99 -13.34 6.20
C ALA A 826 -16.31 -13.00 5.54
N ASN A 827 -17.44 -13.60 5.95
CA ASN A 827 -18.74 -13.29 5.37
C ASN A 827 -19.15 -11.83 5.60
N LYS A 828 -18.88 -11.28 6.80
CA LYS A 828 -19.06 -9.85 7.08
C LYS A 828 -18.27 -8.98 6.08
N ASN A 829 -16.99 -9.28 5.85
CA ASN A 829 -16.16 -8.49 4.93
C ASN A 829 -16.53 -8.71 3.45
N GLN A 830 -17.05 -9.89 3.08
CA GLN A 830 -17.60 -10.17 1.75
C GLN A 830 -18.82 -9.28 1.47
N VAL A 831 -19.77 -9.25 2.39
CA VAL A 831 -20.98 -8.42 2.27
C VAL A 831 -20.62 -6.93 2.29
N SER A 832 -19.72 -6.49 3.19
CA SER A 832 -19.26 -5.10 3.21
C SER A 832 -18.52 -4.66 1.93
N ALA A 833 -17.98 -5.59 1.13
CA ALA A 833 -17.31 -5.26 -0.12
C ALA A 833 -18.28 -4.94 -1.27
N VAL A 834 -19.52 -5.43 -1.19
CA VAL A 834 -20.53 -5.30 -2.25
C VAL A 834 -21.73 -4.43 -1.87
N THR A 835 -21.91 -4.13 -0.58
CA THR A 835 -23.01 -3.31 -0.05
C THR A 835 -22.54 -1.93 0.40
N ASP A 836 -23.45 -0.94 0.40
CA ASP A 836 -23.17 0.46 0.72
C ASP A 836 -23.55 0.83 2.16
N LEU A 837 -23.01 0.10 3.14
CA LEU A 837 -23.31 0.33 4.56
C LEU A 837 -22.63 1.61 5.07
N SER A 838 -23.39 2.45 5.77
CA SER A 838 -22.94 3.69 6.38
C SER A 838 -23.05 3.63 7.89
N THR A 839 -22.12 4.28 8.58
CA THR A 839 -22.20 4.44 10.05
C THR A 839 -23.37 5.31 10.50
N SER A 840 -24.04 6.00 9.57
CA SER A 840 -25.28 6.73 9.85
C SER A 840 -26.54 5.89 9.76
N ASP A 841 -26.42 4.63 9.32
CA ASP A 841 -27.56 3.74 9.21
C ASP A 841 -28.04 3.24 10.57
N ILE A 842 -29.31 2.89 10.61
CA ILE A 842 -29.95 2.16 11.70
C ILE A 842 -30.53 0.88 11.13
N ALA A 843 -29.98 -0.26 11.51
CA ALA A 843 -30.44 -1.57 11.10
C ALA A 843 -31.55 -2.07 12.03
N PHE A 844 -32.65 -2.56 11.46
CA PHE A 844 -33.74 -3.19 12.20
C PHE A 844 -33.67 -4.70 12.02
N ASN A 845 -33.58 -5.43 13.14
CA ASN A 845 -33.56 -6.89 13.13
C ASN A 845 -34.65 -7.48 14.04
N ALA A 846 -35.66 -8.07 13.40
CA ALA A 846 -36.67 -8.92 14.04
C ALA A 846 -36.45 -10.41 13.78
N LEU A 847 -35.47 -10.79 12.95
CA LEU A 847 -35.19 -12.19 12.63
C LEU A 847 -34.50 -12.90 13.79
N PRO A 848 -34.95 -14.10 14.21
CA PRO A 848 -34.39 -14.77 15.37
C PRO A 848 -32.88 -15.04 15.26
N MET A 849 -32.13 -14.70 16.32
CA MET A 849 -30.67 -14.87 16.39
C MET A 849 -30.22 -16.33 16.61
N PHE A 850 -31.15 -17.27 16.83
CA PHE A 850 -30.83 -18.70 16.73
C PHE A 850 -30.81 -19.20 15.28
N HIS A 851 -31.20 -18.37 14.32
CA HIS A 851 -30.94 -18.57 12.90
C HIS A 851 -29.80 -17.67 12.42
N THR A 852 -28.97 -18.21 11.52
CA THR A 852 -27.79 -17.52 11.00
C THR A 852 -28.10 -16.16 10.37
N PHE A 853 -29.27 -15.96 9.78
CA PHE A 853 -29.58 -14.72 9.06
C PHE A 853 -29.75 -13.54 10.02
N GLY A 854 -30.56 -13.72 11.08
CA GLY A 854 -30.70 -12.73 12.15
C GLY A 854 -29.42 -12.54 12.96
N LEU A 855 -28.69 -13.62 13.23
CA LEU A 855 -27.44 -13.60 13.98
C LEU A 855 -26.32 -12.87 13.25
N THR A 856 -25.94 -13.35 12.06
CA THR A 856 -24.85 -12.76 11.29
C THR A 856 -25.22 -11.35 10.87
N GLY A 857 -26.48 -11.08 10.52
CA GLY A 857 -26.96 -9.72 10.26
C GLY A 857 -26.67 -8.78 11.42
N THR A 858 -26.98 -9.18 12.66
CA THR A 858 -26.67 -8.40 13.86
C THR A 858 -25.16 -8.19 14.05
N ILE A 859 -24.37 -9.27 14.00
CA ILE A 859 -22.91 -9.20 14.19
C ILE A 859 -22.28 -8.29 13.14
N LEU A 860 -22.69 -8.42 11.87
CA LEU A 860 -22.20 -7.62 10.76
C LEU A 860 -22.45 -6.13 10.98
N MET A 861 -23.68 -5.76 11.33
CA MET A 861 -24.06 -4.35 11.54
C MET A 861 -23.29 -3.75 12.72
N VAL A 862 -23.26 -4.46 13.85
CA VAL A 862 -22.51 -4.02 15.04
C VAL A 862 -21.03 -3.86 14.72
N LEU A 863 -20.37 -4.82 14.08
CA LEU A 863 -18.94 -4.73 13.74
C LEU A 863 -18.62 -3.70 12.66
N SER A 864 -19.63 -3.27 11.88
CA SER A 864 -19.50 -2.25 10.84
C SER A 864 -19.84 -0.84 11.33
N GLY A 865 -20.19 -0.68 12.61
CA GLY A 865 -20.53 0.62 13.18
C GLY A 865 -21.93 1.11 12.87
N VAL A 866 -22.83 0.21 12.47
CA VAL A 866 -24.25 0.48 12.20
C VAL A 866 -25.04 0.22 13.47
N ARG A 867 -25.81 1.22 13.92
CA ARG A 867 -26.69 1.06 15.11
C ARG A 867 -27.71 -0.02 14.79
N THR A 868 -27.85 -1.02 15.65
CA THR A 868 -28.77 -2.14 15.43
C THR A 868 -29.87 -2.13 16.48
N PHE A 869 -31.11 -2.09 16.01
CA PHE A 869 -32.32 -2.23 16.83
C PHE A 869 -32.81 -3.67 16.78
N LEU A 870 -33.00 -4.27 17.95
CA LEU A 870 -33.38 -5.68 18.11
C LEU A 870 -34.84 -5.77 18.58
N TYR A 871 -35.63 -6.52 17.83
CA TYR A 871 -37.03 -6.79 18.15
C TYR A 871 -37.26 -8.30 18.40
N PRO A 872 -37.97 -8.68 19.47
CA PRO A 872 -37.99 -10.05 20.00
C PRO A 872 -38.66 -11.09 19.08
N SER A 873 -39.68 -10.69 18.31
CA SER A 873 -40.50 -11.60 17.51
C SER A 873 -40.79 -11.01 16.12
N PRO A 874 -40.58 -11.75 15.01
CA PRO A 874 -40.96 -11.29 13.67
C PRO A 874 -42.46 -11.44 13.38
N LEU A 875 -43.25 -12.00 14.30
CA LEU A 875 -44.66 -12.30 14.07
C LEU A 875 -45.58 -11.11 14.37
N ASP A 876 -45.05 -10.05 14.96
CA ASP A 876 -45.83 -8.88 15.37
C ASP A 876 -46.07 -7.93 14.18
N TYR A 877 -46.80 -8.44 13.17
CA TYR A 877 -46.91 -7.84 11.84
C TYR A 877 -47.47 -6.42 11.80
N ARG A 878 -48.29 -6.03 12.79
CA ARG A 878 -48.87 -4.70 12.91
C ARG A 878 -47.99 -3.71 13.68
N ILE A 879 -47.22 -4.21 14.65
CA ILE A 879 -46.41 -3.38 15.54
C ILE A 879 -45.06 -3.06 14.89
N ILE A 880 -44.46 -4.01 14.17
CA ILE A 880 -43.14 -3.83 13.55
C ILE A 880 -43.09 -2.63 12.60
N PRO A 881 -44.07 -2.37 11.71
CA PRO A 881 -44.09 -1.16 10.88
C PRO A 881 -44.02 0.14 11.70
N GLU A 882 -44.84 0.27 12.75
CA GLU A 882 -44.85 1.44 13.64
C GLU A 882 -43.51 1.59 14.37
N VAL A 883 -42.91 0.50 14.85
CA VAL A 883 -41.60 0.55 15.51
C VAL A 883 -40.48 0.94 14.53
N ILE A 884 -40.54 0.48 13.28
CA ILE A 884 -39.59 0.89 12.23
C ILE A 884 -39.68 2.40 11.97
N TYR A 885 -40.91 2.93 11.95
CA TYR A 885 -41.18 4.36 11.84
C TYR A 885 -40.57 5.13 13.02
N ASP A 886 -40.90 4.75 14.26
CA ASP A 886 -40.43 5.42 15.49
C ASP A 886 -38.91 5.41 15.64
N VAL A 887 -38.27 4.29 15.28
CA VAL A 887 -36.82 4.13 15.37
C VAL A 887 -36.09 4.86 14.23
N GLY A 888 -36.78 5.12 13.11
CA GLY A 888 -36.19 5.66 11.90
C GLY A 888 -35.19 4.70 11.25
N ALA A 889 -35.55 3.40 11.19
CA ALA A 889 -34.64 2.39 10.64
C ALA A 889 -34.40 2.60 9.14
N THR A 890 -33.13 2.52 8.72
CA THR A 890 -32.74 2.75 7.32
C THR A 890 -32.44 1.46 6.56
N ILE A 891 -32.13 0.38 7.29
CA ILE A 891 -31.82 -0.94 6.72
C ILE A 891 -32.64 -2.00 7.43
N MET A 892 -33.22 -2.93 6.68
CA MET A 892 -33.89 -4.11 7.21
C MET A 892 -33.44 -5.36 6.45
N PHE A 893 -33.37 -6.48 7.17
CA PHE A 893 -33.22 -7.80 6.55
C PHE A 893 -34.30 -8.75 7.08
N SER A 894 -34.96 -9.47 6.17
CA SER A 894 -36.17 -10.25 6.47
C SER A 894 -36.42 -11.36 5.44
N THR A 895 -37.45 -12.18 5.62
CA THR A 895 -37.90 -13.18 4.64
C THR A 895 -39.03 -12.62 3.78
N SER A 896 -39.30 -13.23 2.62
CA SER A 896 -40.39 -12.79 1.72
C SER A 896 -41.74 -12.79 2.44
N THR A 897 -42.01 -13.82 3.24
CA THR A 897 -43.26 -14.03 3.98
C THR A 897 -43.48 -12.93 5.00
N PHE A 898 -42.47 -12.62 5.81
CA PHE A 898 -42.57 -11.55 6.80
C PHE A 898 -42.68 -10.18 6.14
N LEU A 899 -41.89 -9.92 5.09
CA LEU A 899 -41.99 -8.68 4.32
C LEU A 899 -43.39 -8.48 3.73
N ASN A 900 -44.01 -9.53 3.20
CA ASN A 900 -45.36 -9.47 2.67
C ASN A 900 -46.38 -9.07 3.75
N ASN A 901 -46.29 -9.67 4.93
CA ASN A 901 -47.21 -9.37 6.03
C ASN A 901 -46.98 -7.97 6.59
N TYR A 902 -45.73 -7.54 6.78
CA TYR A 902 -45.42 -6.16 7.20
C TYR A 902 -46.00 -5.14 6.21
N ALA A 903 -45.77 -5.31 4.90
CA ALA A 903 -46.28 -4.38 3.90
C ALA A 903 -47.81 -4.37 3.79
N LYS A 904 -48.50 -5.49 4.05
CA LYS A 904 -49.97 -5.53 4.08
C LYS A 904 -50.53 -4.65 5.19
N TYR A 905 -50.01 -4.78 6.41
CA TYR A 905 -50.51 -4.05 7.58
C TYR A 905 -49.96 -2.63 7.73
N ALA A 906 -48.79 -2.34 7.18
CA ALA A 906 -48.16 -1.02 7.29
C ALA A 906 -48.99 0.08 6.61
N HIS A 907 -49.02 1.27 7.22
CA HIS A 907 -49.38 2.49 6.51
C HIS A 907 -48.31 2.79 5.44
N PRO A 908 -48.66 3.36 4.27
CA PRO A 908 -47.69 3.68 3.21
C PRO A 908 -46.46 4.46 3.69
N TYR A 909 -46.62 5.27 4.74
CA TYR A 909 -45.57 6.13 5.31
C TYR A 909 -44.67 5.47 6.37
N ASP A 910 -45.03 4.31 6.94
CA ASP A 910 -44.28 3.69 8.06
C ASP A 910 -42.81 3.40 7.71
N PHE A 911 -42.53 3.20 6.43
CA PHE A 911 -41.21 2.85 5.92
C PHE A 911 -40.44 4.02 5.30
N TYR A 912 -40.83 5.28 5.53
CA TYR A 912 -40.25 6.46 4.86
C TYR A 912 -38.71 6.57 4.97
N SER A 913 -38.12 6.05 6.06
CA SER A 913 -36.68 6.11 6.33
C SER A 913 -35.90 4.91 5.77
N LEU A 914 -36.59 3.81 5.43
CA LEU A 914 -35.96 2.61 4.88
C LEU A 914 -35.43 2.88 3.48
N ARG A 915 -34.12 2.72 3.32
CA ARG A 915 -33.43 2.86 2.02
C ARG A 915 -32.98 1.52 1.43
N ARG A 916 -32.83 0.48 2.24
CA ARG A 916 -32.36 -0.85 1.82
C ARG A 916 -33.12 -1.95 2.54
N ILE A 917 -33.67 -2.90 1.78
CA ILE A 917 -34.25 -4.14 2.30
C ILE A 917 -33.55 -5.31 1.64
N TYR A 918 -32.99 -6.20 2.44
CA TYR A 918 -32.39 -7.46 1.96
C TYR A 918 -33.29 -8.64 2.33
N ALA A 919 -33.77 -9.36 1.31
CA ALA A 919 -34.55 -10.57 1.49
C ALA A 919 -33.69 -11.81 1.30
N GLY A 920 -33.96 -12.85 2.09
CA GLY A 920 -33.27 -14.13 1.96
C GLY A 920 -33.95 -15.25 2.73
N ALA A 921 -33.26 -16.38 2.81
CA ALA A 921 -33.71 -17.65 3.40
C ALA A 921 -34.83 -18.38 2.62
N GLU A 922 -35.60 -17.70 1.78
CA GLU A 922 -36.62 -18.26 0.88
C GLU A 922 -36.68 -17.44 -0.43
N LYS A 923 -37.33 -17.99 -1.46
CA LYS A 923 -37.56 -17.32 -2.75
C LYS A 923 -38.39 -16.06 -2.52
N LEU A 924 -37.93 -14.92 -3.05
CA LEU A 924 -38.70 -13.66 -2.99
C LEU A 924 -39.89 -13.75 -3.96
N ARG A 925 -41.10 -13.67 -3.43
CA ARG A 925 -42.32 -13.73 -4.23
C ARG A 925 -42.48 -12.44 -5.07
N PRO A 926 -42.83 -12.54 -6.37
CA PRO A 926 -43.05 -11.36 -7.21
C PRO A 926 -44.08 -10.39 -6.63
N GLU A 927 -45.15 -10.90 -6.02
CA GLU A 927 -46.20 -10.10 -5.40
C GLU A 927 -45.68 -9.28 -4.22
N THR A 928 -44.77 -9.85 -3.43
CA THR A 928 -44.12 -9.12 -2.34
C THR A 928 -43.24 -8.00 -2.89
N ARG A 929 -42.46 -8.27 -3.94
CA ARG A 929 -41.62 -7.26 -4.59
C ARG A 929 -42.46 -6.10 -5.14
N GLU A 930 -43.56 -6.44 -5.81
CA GLU A 930 -44.49 -5.47 -6.38
C GLU A 930 -45.21 -4.65 -5.31
N LEU A 931 -45.69 -5.29 -4.23
CA LEU A 931 -46.37 -4.62 -3.12
C LEU A 931 -45.46 -3.57 -2.47
N TRP A 932 -44.22 -3.93 -2.15
CA TRP A 932 -43.26 -2.99 -1.55
C TRP A 932 -42.92 -1.83 -2.49
N PHE A 933 -42.73 -2.11 -3.78
CA PHE A 933 -42.42 -1.07 -4.76
C PHE A 933 -43.60 -0.12 -4.98
N LYS A 934 -44.82 -0.65 -5.18
CA LYS A 934 -46.01 0.17 -5.47
C LYS A 934 -46.53 0.93 -4.25
N LYS A 935 -46.61 0.28 -3.08
CA LYS A 935 -47.19 0.88 -1.87
C LYS A 935 -46.21 1.79 -1.13
N HIS A 936 -44.92 1.45 -1.13
CA HIS A 936 -43.91 2.14 -0.31
C HIS A 936 -42.75 2.75 -1.11
N GLY A 937 -42.64 2.49 -2.42
CA GLY A 937 -41.54 3.02 -3.25
C GLY A 937 -40.17 2.37 -3.00
N ILE A 938 -40.13 1.24 -2.28
CA ILE A 938 -38.87 0.62 -1.82
C ILE A 938 -38.60 -0.68 -2.59
N LYS A 939 -37.37 -0.83 -3.07
CA LYS A 939 -36.89 -2.06 -3.70
C LYS A 939 -36.35 -3.05 -2.66
N ILE A 940 -36.67 -4.33 -2.88
CA ILE A 940 -36.13 -5.45 -2.10
C ILE A 940 -35.01 -6.11 -2.91
N PHE A 941 -33.83 -6.26 -2.29
CA PHE A 941 -32.70 -6.97 -2.86
C PHE A 941 -32.67 -8.42 -2.37
N GLU A 942 -32.87 -9.36 -3.27
CA GLU A 942 -32.86 -10.79 -2.96
C GLU A 942 -31.43 -11.34 -2.85
N GLY A 943 -31.17 -12.17 -1.85
CA GLY A 943 -29.92 -12.87 -1.66
C GLY A 943 -30.11 -14.33 -1.24
N TYR A 944 -29.07 -15.12 -1.51
CA TYR A 944 -29.04 -16.55 -1.24
C TYR A 944 -27.93 -16.90 -0.26
N GLY A 945 -28.22 -17.87 0.60
CA GLY A 945 -27.31 -18.25 1.66
C GLY A 945 -27.72 -19.52 2.39
N ALA A 946 -26.76 -20.07 3.12
CA ALA A 946 -26.90 -21.27 3.94
C ALA A 946 -26.15 -21.07 5.26
N THR A 947 -26.60 -21.69 6.34
CA THR A 947 -25.91 -21.61 7.65
C THR A 947 -24.45 -22.03 7.55
N GLU A 948 -24.19 -23.03 6.72
CA GLU A 948 -22.91 -23.61 6.40
C GLU A 948 -21.95 -22.64 5.68
N ALA A 949 -22.45 -21.49 5.18
CA ALA A 949 -21.69 -20.46 4.48
C ALA A 949 -21.73 -19.08 5.19
N SER A 950 -22.21 -19.05 6.43
CA SER A 950 -22.13 -17.94 7.41
C SER A 950 -22.85 -16.58 7.20
N PRO A 951 -24.00 -16.37 6.52
CA PRO A 951 -24.70 -17.27 5.60
C PRO A 951 -24.62 -16.87 4.12
N VAL A 952 -24.21 -15.65 3.80
CA VAL A 952 -24.47 -15.07 2.47
C VAL A 952 -23.53 -15.66 1.42
N ILE A 953 -24.09 -16.26 0.36
CA ILE A 953 -23.36 -16.85 -0.77
C ILE A 953 -23.39 -15.90 -1.97
N SER A 954 -24.56 -15.31 -2.25
CA SER A 954 -24.77 -14.34 -3.33
C SER A 954 -25.85 -13.33 -2.94
N ALA A 955 -25.83 -12.14 -3.54
CA ALA A 955 -26.88 -11.15 -3.34
C ALA A 955 -27.02 -10.21 -4.53
N ASN A 956 -28.25 -9.77 -4.79
CA ASN A 956 -28.50 -8.57 -5.56
C ASN A 956 -28.07 -7.35 -4.74
N THR A 957 -27.57 -6.33 -5.45
CA THR A 957 -27.10 -5.10 -4.84
C THR A 957 -27.64 -3.90 -5.61
N PRO A 958 -27.64 -2.70 -5.02
CA PRO A 958 -28.07 -1.49 -5.72
C PRO A 958 -27.35 -1.22 -7.04
N MET A 959 -26.11 -1.72 -7.20
CA MET A 959 -25.32 -1.58 -8.44
C MET A 959 -25.53 -2.73 -9.42
N HIS A 960 -25.91 -3.91 -8.93
CA HIS A 960 -26.10 -5.14 -9.69
C HIS A 960 -27.36 -5.83 -9.19
N ASP A 961 -28.50 -5.40 -9.72
CA ASP A 961 -29.82 -5.89 -9.38
C ASP A 961 -30.45 -6.52 -10.62
N LYS A 962 -30.70 -7.83 -10.57
CA LYS A 962 -31.41 -8.55 -11.62
C LYS A 962 -32.58 -9.30 -10.98
N PRO A 963 -33.83 -8.84 -11.18
CA PRO A 963 -35.01 -9.52 -10.67
C PRO A 963 -35.03 -11.02 -11.01
N ASP A 964 -35.63 -11.81 -10.13
CA ASP A 964 -35.78 -13.28 -10.26
C ASP A 964 -34.46 -14.07 -10.27
N THR A 965 -33.37 -13.41 -9.88
CA THR A 965 -32.09 -14.03 -9.54
C THR A 965 -31.76 -13.77 -8.07
N VAL A 966 -30.86 -14.55 -7.50
CA VAL A 966 -30.31 -14.34 -6.15
C VAL A 966 -28.97 -13.57 -6.20
N GLY A 967 -28.76 -12.83 -7.29
CA GLY A 967 -27.60 -11.99 -7.50
C GLY A 967 -26.32 -12.75 -7.88
N ARG A 968 -25.19 -12.09 -7.62
CA ARG A 968 -23.84 -12.57 -7.98
C ARG A 968 -23.11 -13.09 -6.75
N ILE A 969 -22.19 -14.04 -6.95
CA ILE A 969 -21.41 -14.68 -5.88
C ILE A 969 -20.56 -13.65 -5.12
N MET A 970 -20.49 -13.80 -3.80
CA MET A 970 -19.66 -12.99 -2.92
C MET A 970 -18.15 -13.11 -3.23
N PRO A 971 -17.36 -12.04 -3.09
CA PRO A 971 -15.92 -12.10 -3.36
C PRO A 971 -15.20 -13.14 -2.48
N GLY A 972 -14.11 -13.73 -2.97
CA GLY A 972 -13.37 -14.77 -2.26
C GLY A 972 -14.02 -16.16 -2.18
N LEU A 973 -15.25 -16.33 -2.67
CA LEU A 973 -15.84 -17.66 -2.91
C LEU A 973 -15.40 -18.22 -4.26
N LYS A 974 -15.05 -19.50 -4.26
CA LYS A 974 -14.99 -20.33 -5.46
C LYS A 974 -16.27 -21.14 -5.54
N TYR A 975 -16.72 -21.41 -6.75
CA TYR A 975 -17.85 -22.29 -7.00
C TYR A 975 -17.53 -23.31 -8.09
N ALA A 976 -18.22 -24.43 -8.04
CA ALA A 976 -18.29 -25.44 -9.08
C ALA A 976 -19.77 -25.74 -9.32
N ALA A 977 -20.13 -25.91 -10.59
CA ALA A 977 -21.49 -26.25 -11.01
C ALA A 977 -21.43 -27.64 -11.63
N LEU A 978 -21.79 -28.66 -10.85
CA LEU A 978 -21.70 -30.06 -11.26
C LEU A 978 -22.96 -30.47 -12.02
N GLU A 979 -22.79 -31.25 -13.10
CA GLU A 979 -23.93 -31.83 -13.80
C GLU A 979 -24.69 -32.79 -12.87
N VAL A 980 -26.01 -32.85 -13.05
CA VAL A 980 -26.88 -33.77 -12.33
C VAL A 980 -27.66 -34.58 -13.34
N GLU A 981 -27.56 -35.90 -13.24
CA GLU A 981 -28.27 -36.83 -14.11
C GLU A 981 -29.79 -36.55 -14.09
N GLY A 982 -30.40 -36.44 -15.27
CA GLY A 982 -31.83 -36.13 -15.41
C GLY A 982 -32.22 -34.64 -15.35
N ILE A 983 -31.26 -33.71 -15.20
CA ILE A 983 -31.52 -32.25 -15.22
C ILE A 983 -30.70 -31.59 -16.34
N SER A 984 -31.34 -31.23 -17.45
CA SER A 984 -30.67 -30.63 -18.61
C SER A 984 -30.31 -29.14 -18.43
N ASN A 985 -31.13 -28.38 -17.70
CA ASN A 985 -31.02 -26.91 -17.55
C ASN A 985 -30.74 -26.45 -16.11
N GLY A 986 -29.95 -27.22 -15.35
CA GLY A 986 -29.61 -26.90 -13.97
C GLY A 986 -28.43 -27.72 -13.46
N LYS A 987 -27.53 -27.07 -12.72
CA LYS A 987 -26.32 -27.68 -12.17
C LYS A 987 -26.32 -27.60 -10.66
N LYS A 988 -25.78 -28.62 -9.98
CA LYS A 988 -25.64 -28.63 -8.53
C LYS A 988 -24.52 -27.68 -8.11
N LEU A 989 -24.86 -26.71 -7.26
CA LEU A 989 -23.91 -25.71 -6.79
C LEU A 989 -23.06 -26.25 -5.64
N CYS A 990 -21.74 -26.24 -5.81
CA CYS A 990 -20.77 -26.51 -4.76
C CYS A 990 -19.91 -25.27 -4.55
N ILE A 991 -19.61 -24.93 -3.30
CA ILE A 991 -18.84 -23.72 -2.97
C ILE A 991 -17.65 -24.02 -2.07
N LYS A 992 -16.63 -23.17 -2.16
CA LYS A 992 -15.44 -23.21 -1.31
C LYS A 992 -14.95 -21.80 -1.04
N GLY A 993 -14.74 -21.47 0.22
CA GLY A 993 -14.16 -20.19 0.61
C GLY A 993 -14.06 -20.03 2.11
N PRO A 994 -13.56 -18.87 2.57
CA PRO A 994 -13.26 -18.64 3.98
C PRO A 994 -14.51 -18.54 4.86
N ASN A 995 -15.69 -18.33 4.29
CA ASN A 995 -16.98 -18.29 5.00
C ASN A 995 -17.66 -19.67 5.15
N VAL A 996 -17.10 -20.73 4.55
CA VAL A 996 -17.60 -22.11 4.68
C VAL A 996 -17.24 -22.67 6.06
N MET A 997 -18.21 -23.30 6.73
CA MET A 997 -18.14 -23.88 8.07
C MET A 997 -16.91 -24.79 8.29
N LEU A 998 -16.57 -25.01 9.57
CA LEU A 998 -15.57 -26.01 9.95
C LEU A 998 -16.06 -27.44 9.68
N GLY A 999 -17.36 -27.68 9.84
CA GLY A 999 -17.97 -28.99 9.63
C GLY A 999 -19.27 -29.17 10.41
N TYR A 1000 -19.87 -30.35 10.27
CA TYR A 1000 -21.03 -30.76 11.05
C TYR A 1000 -20.62 -31.56 12.29
N ILE A 1001 -21.41 -31.44 13.36
CA ILE A 1001 -21.50 -32.47 14.41
C ILE A 1001 -22.80 -33.23 14.16
N LEU A 1002 -22.68 -34.55 13.99
CA LEU A 1002 -23.80 -35.44 13.64
C LEU A 1002 -24.18 -36.29 14.85
N SER A 1003 -25.46 -36.66 14.96
CA SER A 1003 -25.94 -37.53 16.04
C SER A 1003 -25.28 -38.92 16.04
N SER A 1004 -24.82 -39.39 14.87
CA SER A 1004 -24.09 -40.66 14.72
C SER A 1004 -22.66 -40.60 15.27
N ASN A 1005 -22.07 -39.40 15.41
CA ASN A 1005 -20.74 -39.21 15.98
C ASN A 1005 -20.71 -37.93 16.85
N PRO A 1006 -21.37 -37.96 18.04
CA PRO A 1006 -21.53 -36.78 18.89
C PRO A 1006 -20.19 -36.16 19.28
N GLY A 1007 -20.13 -34.82 19.34
CA GLY A 1007 -18.94 -34.06 19.74
C GLY A 1007 -17.80 -33.99 18.71
N VAL A 1008 -17.84 -34.78 17.63
CA VAL A 1008 -16.81 -34.81 16.59
C VAL A 1008 -17.22 -33.96 15.39
N ILE A 1009 -16.30 -33.11 14.92
CA ILE A 1009 -16.54 -32.25 13.74
C ILE A 1009 -16.11 -32.99 12.48
N VAL A 1010 -17.05 -33.14 11.54
CA VAL A 1010 -16.83 -33.70 10.20
C VAL A 1010 -16.76 -32.56 9.18
N PRO A 1011 -15.58 -32.24 8.63
CA PRO A 1011 -15.44 -31.19 7.62
C PRO A 1011 -16.21 -31.49 6.34
N PRO A 1012 -16.69 -30.47 5.60
CA PRO A 1012 -17.38 -30.70 4.34
C PRO A 1012 -16.41 -31.19 3.26
N LYS A 1013 -16.84 -32.20 2.51
CA LYS A 1013 -16.11 -32.81 1.40
C LYS A 1013 -17.09 -33.12 0.27
N VAL A 1014 -16.67 -32.87 -0.96
CA VAL A 1014 -17.43 -33.24 -2.17
C VAL A 1014 -16.54 -34.12 -3.04
N ASP A 1015 -17.06 -35.27 -3.44
CA ASP A 1015 -16.34 -36.21 -4.30
C ASP A 1015 -15.99 -35.54 -5.64
N GLY A 1016 -14.78 -35.79 -6.12
CA GLY A 1016 -14.22 -35.14 -7.32
C GLY A 1016 -13.70 -33.71 -7.12
N LEU A 1017 -14.16 -32.96 -6.11
CA LEU A 1017 -13.68 -31.60 -5.82
C LEU A 1017 -12.72 -31.52 -4.61
N GLY A 1018 -12.78 -32.51 -3.72
CA GLY A 1018 -11.90 -32.68 -2.56
C GLY A 1018 -12.38 -31.97 -1.30
N ASP A 1019 -11.48 -31.82 -0.32
CA ASP A 1019 -11.82 -31.30 1.00
C ASP A 1019 -12.15 -29.80 1.01
N ARG A 1020 -13.01 -29.41 1.96
CA ARG A 1020 -13.50 -28.04 2.20
C ARG A 1020 -14.39 -27.47 1.09
N TRP A 1021 -14.88 -28.33 0.21
CA TRP A 1021 -16.00 -27.99 -0.66
C TRP A 1021 -17.31 -28.34 0.04
N TYR A 1022 -18.25 -27.42 0.00
CA TYR A 1022 -19.59 -27.59 0.54
C TYR A 1022 -20.58 -27.76 -0.61
N ASP A 1023 -21.27 -28.89 -0.64
CA ASP A 1023 -22.42 -29.13 -1.51
C ASP A 1023 -23.63 -28.40 -0.91
N THR A 1024 -24.18 -27.42 -1.62
CA THR A 1024 -25.33 -26.67 -1.12
C THR A 1024 -26.62 -27.48 -1.18
N GLY A 1025 -26.65 -28.56 -1.96
CA GLY A 1025 -27.85 -29.34 -2.27
C GLY A 1025 -28.84 -28.62 -3.19
N ASP A 1026 -28.51 -27.41 -3.65
CA ASP A 1026 -29.37 -26.59 -4.51
C ASP A 1026 -28.91 -26.68 -5.99
N ILE A 1027 -29.89 -26.80 -6.88
CA ILE A 1027 -29.73 -26.79 -8.33
C ILE A 1027 -29.91 -25.35 -8.82
N VAL A 1028 -28.95 -24.88 -9.60
CA VAL A 1028 -28.88 -23.49 -10.06
C VAL A 1028 -28.58 -23.40 -11.55
N SER A 1029 -28.97 -22.28 -12.15
CA SER A 1029 -28.42 -21.81 -13.42
C SER A 1029 -27.62 -20.55 -13.19
N ILE A 1030 -26.48 -20.41 -13.86
CA ILE A 1030 -25.62 -19.23 -13.80
C ILE A 1030 -25.53 -18.66 -15.20
N ASP A 1031 -25.92 -17.40 -15.39
CA ASP A 1031 -25.85 -16.75 -16.69
C ASP A 1031 -24.45 -16.20 -17.02
N GLU A 1032 -24.27 -15.68 -18.23
CA GLU A 1032 -22.99 -15.13 -18.71
C GLU A 1032 -22.49 -13.92 -17.90
N GLU A 1033 -23.40 -13.22 -17.21
CA GLU A 1033 -23.09 -12.08 -16.34
C GLU A 1033 -22.76 -12.51 -14.89
N GLY A 1034 -22.95 -13.80 -14.58
CA GLY A 1034 -22.68 -14.41 -13.30
C GLY A 1034 -23.82 -14.29 -12.28
N TYR A 1035 -25.05 -13.98 -12.73
CA TYR A 1035 -26.22 -14.03 -11.87
C TYR A 1035 -26.71 -15.47 -11.71
N ILE A 1036 -27.09 -15.80 -10.47
CA ILE A 1036 -27.55 -17.13 -10.10
C ILE A 1036 -29.07 -17.14 -10.01
N THR A 1037 -29.71 -18.11 -10.64
CA THR A 1037 -31.13 -18.43 -10.41
C THR A 1037 -31.24 -19.80 -9.76
N ILE A 1038 -31.92 -19.88 -8.62
CA ILE A 1038 -32.21 -21.15 -7.93
C ILE A 1038 -33.36 -21.85 -8.68
N LYS A 1039 -33.13 -23.08 -9.12
CA LYS A 1039 -34.13 -23.92 -9.82
C LYS A 1039 -34.87 -24.87 -8.88
N GLY A 1040 -34.25 -25.23 -7.76
CA GLY A 1040 -34.83 -26.11 -6.74
C GLY A 1040 -33.76 -26.77 -5.90
N ARG A 1041 -34.16 -27.64 -4.96
CA ARG A 1041 -33.25 -28.52 -4.22
C ARG A 1041 -33.15 -29.86 -4.91
N ALA A 1042 -31.96 -30.46 -4.98
CA ALA A 1042 -31.76 -31.76 -5.63
C ALA A 1042 -32.70 -32.86 -5.08
N ARG A 1043 -32.99 -32.84 -3.77
CA ARG A 1043 -33.92 -33.77 -3.11
C ARG A 1043 -35.41 -33.41 -3.25
N ARG A 1044 -35.73 -32.26 -3.82
CA ARG A 1044 -37.10 -31.77 -4.12
C ARG A 1044 -37.45 -32.00 -5.60
N PHE A 1045 -36.79 -32.96 -6.22
CA PHE A 1045 -37.15 -33.51 -7.52
C PHE A 1045 -37.65 -34.93 -7.29
N ALA A 1046 -38.81 -35.25 -7.85
CA ALA A 1046 -39.29 -36.62 -7.90
C ALA A 1046 -38.74 -37.30 -9.17
N LYS A 1047 -38.24 -38.52 -9.04
CA LYS A 1047 -37.75 -39.33 -10.15
C LYS A 1047 -38.90 -40.17 -10.72
N ILE A 1048 -39.66 -39.60 -11.65
CA ILE A 1048 -40.78 -40.28 -12.31
C ILE A 1048 -40.29 -40.86 -13.63
N ALA A 1049 -40.34 -42.18 -13.79
CA ALA A 1049 -40.00 -42.87 -15.04
C ALA A 1049 -38.61 -42.52 -15.60
N GLY A 1050 -37.63 -42.27 -14.72
CA GLY A 1050 -36.25 -41.93 -15.09
C GLY A 1050 -35.98 -40.43 -15.30
N GLU A 1051 -37.01 -39.58 -15.30
CA GLU A 1051 -36.87 -38.12 -15.38
C GLU A 1051 -37.04 -37.45 -14.00
N MET A 1052 -36.26 -36.40 -13.74
CA MET A 1052 -36.33 -35.62 -12.50
C MET A 1052 -37.33 -34.46 -12.65
N VAL A 1053 -38.47 -34.55 -11.98
CA VAL A 1053 -39.55 -33.56 -12.00
C VAL A 1053 -39.50 -32.67 -10.76
N SER A 1054 -39.37 -31.36 -10.95
CA SER A 1054 -39.27 -30.40 -9.82
C SER A 1054 -40.61 -30.24 -9.10
N LEU A 1055 -40.65 -30.57 -7.80
CA LEU A 1055 -41.80 -30.33 -6.93
C LEU A 1055 -42.11 -28.83 -6.78
N VAL A 1056 -41.10 -27.96 -6.93
CA VAL A 1056 -41.26 -26.50 -6.82
C VAL A 1056 -42.03 -25.96 -8.03
N VAL A 1057 -41.75 -26.48 -9.23
CA VAL A 1057 -42.48 -26.07 -10.45
C VAL A 1057 -43.96 -26.42 -10.33
N ILE A 1058 -44.28 -27.55 -9.69
CA ILE A 1058 -45.67 -27.96 -9.43
C ILE A 1058 -46.35 -26.99 -8.47
N GLU A 1059 -45.66 -26.58 -7.39
CA GLU A 1059 -46.17 -25.55 -6.48
C GLU A 1059 -46.34 -24.19 -7.18
N ASP A 1060 -45.41 -23.80 -8.05
CA ASP A 1060 -45.48 -22.57 -8.84
C ASP A 1060 -46.68 -22.61 -9.83
N ILE A 1061 -46.95 -23.76 -10.48
CA ILE A 1061 -48.13 -23.96 -11.35
C ILE A 1061 -49.42 -23.87 -10.52
N ALA A 1062 -49.48 -24.53 -9.37
CA ALA A 1062 -50.63 -24.47 -8.48
C ALA A 1062 -50.94 -23.02 -8.04
N THR A 1063 -49.88 -22.26 -7.72
CA THR A 1063 -49.95 -20.84 -7.37
C THR A 1063 -50.39 -19.98 -8.56
N ALA A 1064 -50.03 -20.36 -9.79
CA ALA A 1064 -50.49 -19.65 -10.98
C ALA A 1064 -51.99 -19.89 -11.28
N ILE A 1065 -52.52 -21.07 -10.94
CA ILE A 1065 -53.94 -21.42 -11.07
C ILE A 1065 -54.76 -20.73 -9.98
N ASP A 1066 -54.32 -20.79 -8.73
CA ASP A 1066 -54.90 -20.04 -7.62
C ASP A 1066 -53.80 -19.35 -6.80
N LYS A 1067 -53.71 -18.03 -6.98
CA LYS A 1067 -52.74 -17.16 -6.32
C LYS A 1067 -52.98 -16.99 -4.82
N ASN A 1068 -54.21 -17.23 -4.35
CA ASN A 1068 -54.59 -17.03 -2.96
C ASN A 1068 -54.45 -18.32 -2.14
N GLY A 1069 -54.50 -19.47 -2.80
CA GLY A 1069 -54.26 -20.77 -2.19
C GLY A 1069 -52.79 -21.00 -1.81
N LYS A 1070 -52.58 -21.79 -0.77
CA LYS A 1070 -51.28 -22.32 -0.34
C LYS A 1070 -51.17 -23.75 -0.83
N HIS A 1071 -50.01 -24.06 -1.39
CA HIS A 1071 -49.77 -25.33 -2.09
C HIS A 1071 -48.46 -25.94 -1.61
N ALA A 1072 -48.43 -27.26 -1.42
CA ALA A 1072 -47.23 -28.01 -1.07
C ALA A 1072 -47.22 -29.34 -1.82
N ALA A 1073 -46.19 -29.56 -2.65
CA ALA A 1073 -45.99 -30.80 -3.37
C ALA A 1073 -45.02 -31.70 -2.60
N VAL A 1074 -45.38 -32.97 -2.43
CA VAL A 1074 -44.54 -34.00 -1.82
C VAL A 1074 -44.41 -35.20 -2.75
N CYS A 1075 -43.32 -35.93 -2.58
CA CYS A 1075 -43.06 -37.17 -3.28
C CYS A 1075 -43.35 -38.35 -2.36
N VAL A 1076 -43.96 -39.39 -2.92
CA VAL A 1076 -44.23 -40.68 -2.27
C VAL A 1076 -43.83 -41.79 -3.24
N ASP A 1077 -43.48 -42.95 -2.70
CA ASP A 1077 -43.09 -44.11 -3.51
C ASP A 1077 -44.29 -44.64 -4.33
N ASP A 1078 -44.03 -45.13 -5.53
CA ASP A 1078 -45.01 -45.76 -6.44
C ASP A 1078 -44.45 -47.06 -7.02
N GLU A 1079 -45.22 -48.15 -6.95
CA GLU A 1079 -44.78 -49.50 -7.35
C GLU A 1079 -44.41 -49.63 -8.84
N TYR A 1080 -44.95 -48.77 -9.71
CA TYR A 1080 -44.77 -48.88 -11.17
C TYR A 1080 -43.83 -47.83 -11.76
N LYS A 1081 -43.82 -46.60 -11.23
CA LYS A 1081 -43.03 -45.47 -11.74
C LYS A 1081 -41.83 -45.08 -10.87
N GLY A 1082 -41.62 -45.81 -9.78
CA GLY A 1082 -40.62 -45.52 -8.74
C GLY A 1082 -41.14 -44.51 -7.74
N GLU A 1083 -41.42 -43.29 -8.20
CA GLU A 1083 -41.94 -42.20 -7.39
C GLU A 1083 -43.18 -41.57 -8.05
N GLN A 1084 -44.08 -41.02 -7.23
CA GLN A 1084 -45.25 -40.25 -7.65
C GLN A 1084 -45.34 -38.94 -6.86
N ILE A 1085 -46.01 -37.94 -7.45
CA ILE A 1085 -46.15 -36.61 -6.84
C ILE A 1085 -47.58 -36.40 -6.38
N ILE A 1086 -47.74 -35.92 -5.15
CA ILE A 1086 -49.01 -35.52 -4.57
C ILE A 1086 -48.94 -34.04 -4.21
N LEU A 1087 -49.97 -33.30 -4.59
CA LEU A 1087 -50.12 -31.89 -4.26
C LEU A 1087 -51.13 -31.73 -3.12
N CYS A 1088 -50.72 -31.18 -2.00
CA CYS A 1088 -51.63 -30.69 -0.97
C CYS A 1088 -51.96 -29.23 -1.20
N THR A 1089 -53.24 -28.86 -1.13
CA THR A 1089 -53.69 -27.49 -1.32
C THR A 1089 -54.82 -27.12 -0.36
N ASP A 1090 -54.83 -25.87 0.13
CA ASP A 1090 -56.00 -25.31 0.82
C ASP A 1090 -56.98 -24.59 -0.14
N SER A 1091 -56.69 -24.63 -1.44
CA SER A 1091 -57.54 -24.09 -2.49
C SER A 1091 -58.64 -25.07 -2.86
N ASN A 1092 -59.87 -24.58 -2.98
CA ASN A 1092 -60.99 -25.34 -3.57
C ASN A 1092 -61.04 -25.23 -5.11
N ILE A 1093 -60.10 -24.48 -5.70
CA ILE A 1093 -60.11 -24.16 -7.14
C ILE A 1093 -59.16 -25.07 -7.91
N VAL A 1094 -58.05 -25.49 -7.30
CA VAL A 1094 -57.01 -26.30 -7.95
C VAL A 1094 -57.48 -27.75 -8.07
N ASP A 1095 -57.65 -28.23 -9.31
CA ASP A 1095 -58.03 -29.61 -9.64
C ASP A 1095 -57.14 -30.17 -10.76
N GLN A 1096 -57.18 -31.49 -10.99
CA GLN A 1096 -56.37 -32.15 -12.02
C GLN A 1096 -56.63 -31.59 -13.43
N ALA A 1097 -57.87 -31.24 -13.76
CA ALA A 1097 -58.25 -30.79 -15.09
C ALA A 1097 -57.63 -29.41 -15.42
N LYS A 1098 -57.64 -28.49 -14.46
CA LYS A 1098 -56.99 -27.18 -14.58
C LYS A 1098 -55.48 -27.30 -14.60
N PHE A 1099 -54.91 -28.22 -13.82
CA PHE A 1099 -53.49 -28.52 -13.86
C PHE A 1099 -53.04 -29.01 -15.25
N ALA A 1100 -53.77 -29.97 -15.81
CA ALA A 1100 -53.52 -30.50 -17.15
C ALA A 1100 -53.68 -29.41 -18.23
N ARG A 1101 -54.72 -28.56 -18.13
CA ARG A 1101 -54.94 -27.44 -19.05
C ARG A 1101 -53.82 -26.41 -19.00
N TYR A 1102 -53.32 -26.08 -17.81
CA TYR A 1102 -52.20 -25.15 -17.64
C TYR A 1102 -50.91 -25.69 -18.28
N ILE A 1103 -50.61 -26.97 -18.05
CA ILE A 1103 -49.42 -27.65 -18.59
C ILE A 1103 -49.47 -27.72 -20.12
N LEU A 1104 -50.63 -28.05 -20.71
CA LEU A 1104 -50.83 -28.04 -22.17
C LEU A 1104 -50.60 -26.64 -22.76
N ASN A 1105 -51.14 -25.60 -22.14
CA ASN A 1105 -51.00 -24.22 -22.61
C ASN A 1105 -49.57 -23.67 -22.44
N SER A 1106 -48.83 -24.21 -21.48
CA SER A 1106 -47.47 -23.75 -21.13
C SER A 1106 -46.36 -24.59 -21.78
N GLY A 1107 -46.71 -25.62 -22.57
CA GLY A 1107 -45.75 -26.49 -23.25
C GLY A 1107 -44.88 -27.33 -22.32
N LEU A 1108 -45.32 -27.56 -21.08
CA LEU A 1108 -44.58 -28.34 -20.07
C LEU A 1108 -44.87 -29.85 -20.24
N SER A 1109 -43.96 -30.70 -19.75
CA SER A 1109 -44.15 -32.17 -19.77
C SER A 1109 -45.37 -32.59 -18.95
N LYS A 1110 -46.10 -33.62 -19.42
CA LYS A 1110 -47.22 -34.23 -18.67
C LYS A 1110 -46.80 -34.81 -17.33
N LEU A 1111 -45.49 -35.06 -17.13
CA LEU A 1111 -44.95 -35.53 -15.85
C LEU A 1111 -45.08 -34.51 -14.71
N TYR A 1112 -45.34 -33.22 -15.01
CA TYR A 1112 -45.63 -32.20 -14.00
C TYR A 1112 -47.06 -32.26 -13.45
N ILE A 1113 -47.95 -33.10 -13.99
CA ILE A 1113 -49.30 -33.29 -13.45
C ILE A 1113 -49.19 -34.14 -12.18
N PRO A 1114 -49.57 -33.63 -10.99
CA PRO A 1114 -49.64 -34.43 -9.77
C PRO A 1114 -50.57 -35.62 -9.97
N ARG A 1115 -50.20 -36.79 -9.44
CA ARG A 1115 -51.09 -37.95 -9.52
C ARG A 1115 -52.35 -37.72 -8.72
N ASP A 1116 -52.23 -37.14 -7.53
CA ASP A 1116 -53.37 -36.76 -6.70
C ASP A 1116 -53.23 -35.34 -6.17
N ILE A 1117 -54.37 -34.69 -5.99
CA ILE A 1117 -54.50 -33.36 -5.37
C ILE A 1117 -55.38 -33.53 -4.13
N ILE A 1118 -54.80 -33.31 -2.96
CA ILE A 1118 -55.47 -33.47 -1.66
C ILE A 1118 -55.80 -32.09 -1.11
N HIS A 1119 -57.10 -31.84 -0.92
CA HIS A 1119 -57.58 -30.61 -0.30
C HIS A 1119 -57.47 -30.69 1.23
N VAL A 1120 -56.76 -29.75 1.84
CA VAL A 1120 -56.52 -29.69 3.29
C VAL A 1120 -56.98 -28.34 3.85
N VAL A 1121 -57.36 -28.30 5.13
CA VAL A 1121 -57.84 -27.06 5.77
C VAL A 1121 -56.70 -26.04 5.91
N GLU A 1122 -55.49 -26.50 6.22
CA GLU A 1122 -54.30 -25.64 6.34
C GLU A 1122 -53.01 -26.41 6.01
N ILE A 1123 -52.09 -25.74 5.31
CA ILE A 1123 -50.73 -26.25 5.05
C ILE A 1123 -49.83 -25.94 6.26
N PRO A 1124 -49.12 -26.93 6.86
CA PRO A 1124 -48.18 -26.71 7.95
C PRO A 1124 -47.00 -25.78 7.60
N TYR A 1125 -46.67 -24.84 8.50
CA TYR A 1125 -45.49 -23.94 8.41
C TYR A 1125 -44.66 -23.95 9.69
N PHE A 1126 -43.34 -23.80 9.56
CA PHE A 1126 -42.45 -23.46 10.66
C PHE A 1126 -42.73 -22.02 11.16
N THR A 1127 -42.32 -21.73 12.40
CA THR A 1127 -42.36 -20.36 12.98
C THR A 1127 -41.55 -19.33 12.18
N THR A 1128 -40.70 -19.77 11.25
CA THR A 1128 -39.97 -18.92 10.29
C THR A 1128 -40.79 -18.52 9.06
N GLY A 1129 -42.05 -18.97 8.95
CA GLY A 1129 -42.91 -18.76 7.79
C GLY A 1129 -42.66 -19.71 6.60
N LYS A 1130 -41.80 -20.72 6.77
CA LYS A 1130 -41.47 -21.71 5.72
C LYS A 1130 -42.38 -22.92 5.80
N THR A 1131 -42.80 -23.47 4.67
CA THR A 1131 -43.60 -24.71 4.62
C THR A 1131 -42.85 -25.84 5.33
N ASP A 1132 -43.53 -26.54 6.25
CA ASP A 1132 -43.00 -27.70 6.94
C ASP A 1132 -43.31 -28.97 6.12
N TYR A 1133 -42.47 -29.23 5.12
CA TYR A 1133 -42.64 -30.39 4.23
C TYR A 1133 -42.54 -31.74 4.94
N VAL A 1134 -41.91 -31.81 6.13
CA VAL A 1134 -41.88 -33.06 6.92
C VAL A 1134 -43.27 -33.34 7.46
N SER A 1135 -43.88 -32.34 8.10
CA SER A 1135 -45.25 -32.44 8.60
C SER A 1135 -46.25 -32.67 7.46
N VAL A 1136 -46.08 -32.03 6.30
CA VAL A 1136 -46.91 -32.31 5.10
C VAL A 1136 -46.73 -33.75 4.62
N SER A 1137 -45.49 -34.26 4.56
CA SER A 1137 -45.23 -35.63 4.08
C SER A 1137 -45.80 -36.68 5.03
N ILE A 1138 -45.72 -36.46 6.34
CA ILE A 1138 -46.37 -37.32 7.35
C ILE A 1138 -47.89 -37.27 7.17
N MET A 1139 -48.46 -36.07 7.06
CA MET A 1139 -49.90 -35.88 6.81
C MET A 1139 -50.37 -36.61 5.55
N VAL A 1140 -49.62 -36.53 4.44
CA VAL A 1140 -49.95 -37.22 3.20
C VAL A 1140 -49.87 -38.74 3.38
N LYS A 1141 -48.84 -39.27 4.04
CA LYS A 1141 -48.73 -40.71 4.32
C LYS A 1141 -49.90 -41.21 5.18
N ASP A 1142 -50.28 -40.44 6.20
CA ASP A 1142 -51.43 -40.77 7.05
C ASP A 1142 -52.74 -40.76 6.24
N LEU A 1143 -52.98 -39.72 5.44
CA LEU A 1143 -54.18 -39.61 4.59
C LEU A 1143 -54.28 -40.71 3.54
N LEU A 1144 -53.16 -41.09 2.91
CA LEU A 1144 -53.13 -42.21 1.96
C LEU A 1144 -53.35 -43.56 2.65
N SER A 1145 -52.80 -43.77 3.84
CA SER A 1145 -53.02 -45.01 4.60
C SER A 1145 -54.49 -45.20 5.03
N VAL A 1146 -55.20 -44.11 5.32
CA VAL A 1146 -56.65 -44.12 5.58
C VAL A 1146 -57.46 -44.37 4.30
N SER A 1147 -56.95 -43.98 3.14
CA SER A 1147 -57.58 -44.21 1.83
C SER A 1147 -57.50 -45.67 1.39
N VAL A 1148 -56.38 -46.35 1.66
CA VAL A 1148 -56.18 -47.79 1.36
C VAL A 1148 -57.09 -48.68 2.22
N ASN A 1149 -57.29 -48.34 3.49
CA ASN A 1149 -58.22 -49.08 4.37
C ASN A 1149 -59.71 -48.94 4.01
N LYS A 1150 -60.08 -48.06 3.07
CA LYS A 1150 -61.45 -47.96 2.52
C LYS A 1150 -61.67 -48.83 1.29
N LEU A 1151 -60.62 -49.27 0.60
CA LEU A 1151 -60.71 -50.14 -0.59
C LEU A 1151 -60.74 -51.63 -0.23
N ASP A 1152 -60.25 -52.03 0.97
CA ASP A 1152 -60.36 -53.41 1.48
C ASP A 1152 -61.72 -53.70 2.19
N LYS A 1153 -62.71 -52.80 2.09
CA LYS A 1153 -64.08 -52.99 2.60
C LYS A 1153 -65.17 -52.57 1.61
N THR A 1154 -64.98 -52.88 0.34
CA THR A 1154 -66.08 -52.94 -0.64
C THR A 1154 -66.06 -54.27 -1.36
#